data_AF-A0A7S1YHA5-F1
#
_entry.id   AF-A0A7S1YHA5-F1
#
_cell.length_a   1.000
_cell.length_b   1.000
_cell.length_c   1.000
_cell.angle_alpha   90.00
_cell.angle_beta   90.00
_cell.angle_gamma   90.00
#
_symmetry.space_group_name_H-M   'P 1'
#
loop_
_entity.id
_entity.type
_entity.pdbx_description
1 polymer ?
#
loop_
_entity_poly.entity_id
_entity_poly.type
_entity_poly.pdbx_seq_one_letter_code
_entity_poly.pdbx_strand_id
1 'polypeptide(L)'
;MIASMTKSDIKVNKDKPWLYDLGMKSMVPEWRKMFNPDTLLTDVSAGITVGCVAVPLSLAIAVASGVPPEVGLVTAAVSGVAGGLLGGTTLAITGPAAAISLLVVGAVQEHGLEALPVITLACGGLQVASGVTRLGVMAKLVPVSVIAGFTTGVGAMILSGQVPKALGLAAPAGLNPLETMAFVGENVAGINPAAAALALGVSGAMFALPKIHPKMPSALLAVGGATMATHTLGLDVSQIGAIPSGLEAFQFAIPALPPVDALPSLGITTFLIYAMTSAESLLSCAALEKMKKTSYKHSPDQELVGQGLANMGAGFFLGMPVTSVIARSSLNVKLNAESRLPALVQAAFVFSGVVFFSDSIATIPMPALSGMLITTGIGMLSPAEFKHCFAVQKLDAIPFAVTIGGMVAFGLAEGIGIGCLSAWALNYDYGKMDVKEINFPHKQQRPPSGDVTYFSNDNVVETVEDKEPVTIDFLQSKVATVETENVQLQGRVITLQTDKKQLEASVGTLTTENTHLLERLEAVEMENEQLRGLFDTLTTIETTTPESATLNSPSKSTIGWQLQGPINFASMFKIDDLIHRVEEMGTDEKVVVLDMQETTSVEFTGVEELVNRLVEVTEQNPGTTVQMWNCQDNLLNALKQCDPNERIARFCSIKDETPYHFPAKEEAKDVHKVPYWYDSPHFQPDAK
;
A
#
# COMPACT_ATOMS: atom_id res chain seq x y z
N MET A 1 1.27 -6.72 -20.29
CA MET A 1 0.32 -6.11 -19.35
C MET A 1 -0.87 -5.43 -20.05
N ILE A 2 -0.67 -4.49 -20.97
CA ILE A 2 -1.76 -3.89 -21.77
C ILE A 2 -2.59 -4.96 -22.51
N ALA A 3 -1.94 -6.05 -22.94
CA ALA A 3 -2.58 -7.17 -23.62
C ALA A 3 -3.43 -8.10 -22.72
N SER A 4 -3.30 -8.02 -21.39
CA SER A 4 -4.09 -8.86 -20.45
C SER A 4 -5.22 -8.10 -19.77
N MET A 5 -5.36 -6.80 -20.03
CA MET A 5 -6.49 -6.00 -19.56
C MET A 5 -7.70 -6.34 -20.42
N THR A 6 -8.71 -6.99 -19.83
CA THR A 6 -9.94 -7.24 -20.57
C THR A 6 -10.70 -5.93 -20.75
N LYS A 7 -11.52 -5.81 -21.81
CA LYS A 7 -12.34 -4.60 -22.07
C LYS A 7 -13.28 -4.23 -20.90
N SER A 8 -13.53 -5.15 -19.96
CA SER A 8 -14.27 -4.88 -18.71
C SER A 8 -13.45 -4.12 -17.68
N ASP A 9 -12.13 -4.36 -17.60
CA ASP A 9 -11.23 -3.73 -16.61
C ASP A 9 -10.95 -2.25 -16.96
N ILE A 10 -11.12 -1.90 -18.23
CA ILE A 10 -11.08 -0.52 -18.75
C ILE A 10 -12.48 -0.11 -19.22
N LYS A 11 -13.52 -0.41 -18.44
CA LYS A 11 -14.79 0.31 -18.63
C LYS A 11 -14.63 1.73 -18.11
N VAL A 12 -14.21 2.63 -18.99
CA VAL A 12 -14.47 4.06 -18.84
C VAL A 12 -15.98 4.20 -18.73
N ASN A 13 -16.47 4.29 -17.50
CA ASN A 13 -17.88 4.46 -17.20
C ASN A 13 -18.33 5.79 -17.83
N LYS A 14 -19.02 5.69 -18.98
CA LYS A 14 -19.38 6.81 -19.86
C LYS A 14 -20.41 7.77 -19.23
N ASP A 15 -21.03 7.37 -18.12
CA ASP A 15 -22.14 8.11 -17.50
C ASP A 15 -21.72 8.92 -16.26
N LYS A 16 -20.42 9.10 -15.99
CA LYS A 16 -19.96 9.88 -14.83
C LYS A 16 -19.70 11.35 -15.19
N PRO A 17 -20.33 12.34 -14.54
CA PRO A 17 -20.17 13.79 -14.79
C PRO A 17 -18.79 14.37 -14.44
N TRP A 18 -17.83 13.55 -14.01
CA TRP A 18 -16.50 13.97 -13.54
C TRP A 18 -15.57 14.47 -14.67
N LEU A 19 -15.77 13.99 -15.90
CA LEU A 19 -14.90 14.26 -17.05
C LEU A 19 -14.96 15.72 -17.51
N TYR A 20 -16.07 16.41 -17.22
CA TYR A 20 -16.31 17.81 -17.58
C TYR A 20 -15.97 18.80 -16.47
N ASP A 21 -15.82 18.34 -15.24
CA ASP A 21 -15.67 19.22 -14.06
C ASP A 21 -14.32 19.05 -13.35
N LEU A 22 -13.36 18.34 -13.95
CA LEU A 22 -12.00 18.11 -13.39
C LEU A 22 -12.03 17.60 -11.92
N GLY A 23 -13.09 16.88 -11.55
CA GLY A 23 -13.36 16.41 -10.19
C GLY A 23 -13.75 17.48 -9.16
N MET A 24 -13.97 18.74 -9.55
CA MET A 24 -14.29 19.86 -8.66
C MET A 24 -15.49 19.60 -7.75
N LYS A 25 -16.59 18.97 -8.22
CA LYS A 25 -17.72 18.63 -7.32
C LYS A 25 -17.33 17.76 -6.14
N SER A 26 -16.37 16.85 -6.34
CA SER A 26 -15.90 15.97 -5.27
C SER A 26 -15.00 16.70 -4.26
N MET A 27 -14.43 17.86 -4.64
CA MET A 27 -13.63 18.72 -3.78
C MET A 27 -14.45 19.69 -2.92
N VAL A 28 -15.69 20.02 -3.30
CA VAL A 28 -16.52 20.99 -2.57
C VAL A 28 -16.68 20.65 -1.07
N PRO A 29 -16.94 19.39 -0.65
CA PRO A 29 -16.99 19.05 0.77
C PRO A 29 -15.67 19.31 1.49
N GLU A 30 -14.55 19.01 0.83
CA GLU A 30 -13.20 19.23 1.36
C GLU A 30 -12.88 20.71 1.54
N TRP A 31 -13.28 21.56 0.59
CA TRP A 31 -13.12 23.01 0.71
C TRP A 31 -13.97 23.59 1.86
N ARG A 32 -15.17 23.05 2.10
CA ARG A 32 -15.97 23.44 3.27
C ARG A 32 -15.28 23.05 4.58
N LYS A 33 -14.65 21.88 4.63
CA LYS A 33 -13.92 21.39 5.81
C LYS A 33 -12.78 22.31 6.24
N MET A 34 -12.17 23.03 5.29
CA MET A 34 -11.11 24.01 5.57
C MET A 34 -11.57 25.15 6.49
N PHE A 35 -12.86 25.47 6.51
CA PHE A 35 -13.42 26.54 7.31
C PHE A 35 -14.11 26.01 8.59
N ASN A 36 -13.86 24.76 8.97
CA ASN A 36 -14.39 24.20 10.21
C ASN A 36 -13.73 24.90 11.42
N PRO A 37 -14.49 25.59 12.30
CA PRO A 37 -13.94 26.27 13.46
C PRO A 37 -13.15 25.36 14.40
N ASP A 38 -13.54 24.09 14.51
CA ASP A 38 -12.93 23.13 15.43
C ASP A 38 -11.50 22.74 15.02
N THR A 39 -11.21 22.72 13.71
CA THR A 39 -9.91 22.31 13.17
C THR A 39 -9.07 23.50 12.69
N LEU A 40 -9.66 24.68 12.57
CA LEU A 40 -9.04 25.87 11.98
C LEU A 40 -7.69 26.22 12.62
N LEU A 41 -7.63 26.28 13.95
CA LEU A 41 -6.40 26.62 14.66
C LEU A 41 -5.30 25.57 14.45
N THR A 42 -5.67 24.29 14.51
CA THR A 42 -4.77 23.16 14.27
C THR A 42 -4.21 23.22 12.85
N ASP A 43 -5.07 23.38 11.86
CA ASP A 43 -4.67 23.41 10.45
C ASP A 43 -3.83 24.64 10.08
N VAL A 44 -4.17 25.82 10.62
CA VAL A 44 -3.36 27.04 10.43
C VAL A 44 -1.98 26.88 11.08
N SER A 45 -1.93 26.38 12.32
CA SER A 45 -0.66 26.15 13.02
C SER A 45 0.21 25.11 12.29
N ALA A 46 -0.42 24.05 11.75
CA ALA A 46 0.24 23.07 10.93
C ALA A 46 0.82 23.73 9.66
N GLY A 47 0.02 24.49 8.92
CA GLY A 47 0.46 25.16 7.70
C GLY A 47 1.60 26.17 7.92
N ILE A 48 1.58 26.92 9.02
CA ILE A 48 2.71 27.80 9.41
C ILE A 48 3.96 26.95 9.70
N THR A 49 3.80 25.86 10.44
CA THR A 49 4.93 24.99 10.82
C THR A 49 5.55 24.31 9.61
N VAL A 50 4.73 23.81 8.67
CA VAL A 50 5.25 23.28 7.42
C VAL A 50 5.84 24.40 6.56
N GLY A 51 5.22 25.59 6.51
CA GLY A 51 5.76 26.77 5.82
C GLY A 51 7.18 27.13 6.27
N CYS A 52 7.44 27.08 7.58
CA CYS A 52 8.77 27.28 8.15
C CYS A 52 9.82 26.27 7.66
N VAL A 53 9.40 25.03 7.35
CA VAL A 53 10.25 23.99 6.76
C VAL A 53 10.35 24.17 5.24
N ALA A 54 9.28 24.63 4.61
CA ALA A 54 9.16 24.71 3.16
C ALA A 54 10.05 25.76 2.53
N VAL A 55 10.18 26.94 3.14
CA VAL A 55 11.05 28.03 2.66
C VAL A 55 12.50 27.53 2.45
N PRO A 56 13.20 27.04 3.49
CA PRO A 56 14.57 26.58 3.32
C PRO A 56 14.67 25.32 2.45
N LEU A 57 13.68 24.42 2.52
CA LEU A 57 13.70 23.21 1.69
C LEU A 57 13.59 23.53 0.18
N SER A 58 12.72 24.47 -0.19
CA SER A 58 12.53 24.88 -1.59
C SER A 58 13.77 25.57 -2.15
N LEU A 59 14.44 26.41 -1.35
CA LEU A 59 15.72 27.04 -1.71
C LEU A 59 16.79 25.98 -1.97
N ALA A 60 16.92 25.04 -1.05
CA ALA A 60 17.93 24.00 -1.14
C ALA A 60 17.72 23.09 -2.37
N ILE A 61 16.45 22.78 -2.69
CA ILE A 61 16.08 21.99 -3.87
C ILE A 61 16.33 22.77 -5.16
N ALA A 62 16.03 24.07 -5.23
CA ALA A 62 16.35 24.90 -6.39
C ALA A 62 17.86 24.91 -6.68
N VAL A 63 18.68 25.15 -5.65
CA VAL A 63 20.14 25.14 -5.80
C VAL A 63 20.69 23.73 -6.08
N ALA A 64 20.01 22.67 -5.63
CA ALA A 64 20.33 21.31 -6.05
C ALA A 64 19.93 21.02 -7.50
N SER A 65 18.91 21.71 -8.01
CA SER A 65 18.38 21.60 -9.36
C SER A 65 19.14 22.46 -10.39
N GLY A 66 20.18 23.19 -9.95
CA GLY A 66 20.97 24.06 -10.82
C GLY A 66 20.20 25.29 -11.32
N VAL A 67 19.10 25.65 -10.64
CA VAL A 67 18.26 26.81 -10.98
C VAL A 67 18.40 27.90 -9.92
N PRO A 68 18.08 29.17 -10.26
CA PRO A 68 18.08 30.25 -9.28
C PRO A 68 17.19 29.92 -8.05
N PRO A 69 17.62 30.26 -6.82
CA PRO A 69 16.90 29.93 -5.59
C PRO A 69 15.45 30.42 -5.56
N GLU A 70 15.17 31.58 -6.14
CA GLU A 70 13.84 32.17 -6.26
C GLU A 70 12.86 31.28 -7.03
N VAL A 71 13.34 30.53 -8.04
CA VAL A 71 12.51 29.60 -8.82
C VAL A 71 11.87 28.58 -7.88
N GLY A 72 12.61 28.06 -6.90
CA GLY A 72 12.08 27.10 -5.93
C GLY A 72 11.03 27.70 -4.99
N LEU A 73 11.25 28.93 -4.52
CA LEU A 73 10.31 29.62 -3.64
C LEU A 73 9.00 29.99 -4.36
N VAL A 74 9.11 30.56 -5.55
CA VAL A 74 7.96 30.91 -6.41
C VAL A 74 7.17 29.66 -6.76
N THR A 75 7.87 28.60 -7.17
CA THR A 75 7.27 27.29 -7.45
C THR A 75 6.48 26.79 -6.25
N ALA A 76 7.06 26.78 -5.04
CA ALA A 76 6.37 26.30 -3.84
C ALA A 76 5.16 27.13 -3.44
N ALA A 77 5.21 28.45 -3.60
CA ALA A 77 4.08 29.34 -3.33
C ALA A 77 2.93 29.12 -4.33
N VAL A 78 3.21 29.05 -5.63
CA VAL A 78 2.16 28.93 -6.66
C VAL A 78 1.58 27.52 -6.72
N SER A 79 2.45 26.51 -6.82
CA SER A 79 2.01 25.11 -6.91
C SER A 79 1.34 24.60 -5.63
N GLY A 80 1.73 25.11 -4.46
CA GLY A 80 1.13 24.75 -3.19
C GLY A 80 -0.36 25.11 -3.10
N VAL A 81 -0.77 26.22 -3.73
CA VAL A 81 -2.18 26.60 -3.83
C VAL A 81 -2.95 25.65 -4.73
N ALA A 82 -2.46 25.46 -5.95
CA ALA A 82 -3.14 24.62 -6.95
C ALA A 82 -3.23 23.16 -6.52
N GLY A 83 -2.11 22.57 -6.06
CA GLY A 83 -2.05 21.20 -5.58
C GLY A 83 -2.87 20.99 -4.30
N GLY A 84 -2.84 21.93 -3.36
CA GLY A 84 -3.64 21.84 -2.13
C GLY A 84 -5.16 21.87 -2.38
N LEU A 85 -5.61 22.71 -3.32
CA LEU A 85 -7.03 22.85 -3.66
C LEU A 85 -7.57 21.70 -4.50
N LEU A 86 -6.76 21.19 -5.43
CA LEU A 86 -7.23 20.33 -6.53
C LEU A 86 -6.64 18.93 -6.51
N GLY A 87 -5.65 18.64 -5.64
CA GLY A 87 -5.03 17.33 -5.48
C GLY A 87 -5.98 16.26 -4.95
N GLY A 88 -5.61 15.00 -5.15
CA GLY A 88 -6.38 13.82 -4.77
C GLY A 88 -6.18 13.39 -3.33
N THR A 89 -5.34 14.08 -2.56
CA THR A 89 -5.04 13.74 -1.15
C THR A 89 -5.09 14.96 -0.24
N THR A 90 -5.94 14.91 0.79
CA THR A 90 -6.26 16.04 1.68
C THR A 90 -5.04 16.66 2.37
N LEU A 91 -4.11 15.83 2.87
CA LEU A 91 -2.97 16.30 3.66
C LEU A 91 -1.69 16.46 2.82
N ALA A 92 -1.76 16.20 1.51
CA ALA A 92 -0.61 16.29 0.64
C ALA A 92 -0.19 17.74 0.42
N ILE A 93 1.12 17.95 0.36
CA ILE A 93 1.75 19.25 0.13
C ILE A 93 2.56 19.18 -1.14
N THR A 94 2.14 19.95 -2.12
CA THR A 94 2.80 20.06 -3.42
C THR A 94 3.95 21.06 -3.36
N GLY A 95 5.05 20.75 -4.04
CA GLY A 95 6.13 21.70 -4.28
C GLY A 95 7.35 21.04 -4.93
N PRO A 96 8.49 21.76 -5.00
CA PRO A 96 9.73 21.21 -5.50
C PRO A 96 10.17 20.00 -4.69
N ALA A 97 10.66 18.97 -5.36
CA ALA A 97 11.13 17.72 -4.75
C ALA A 97 12.60 17.47 -5.08
N ALA A 98 13.34 16.97 -4.09
CA ALA A 98 14.77 16.69 -4.23
C ALA A 98 15.06 15.59 -5.24
N ALA A 99 14.14 14.62 -5.38
CA ALA A 99 14.29 13.49 -6.28
C ALA A 99 14.24 13.91 -7.75
N ILE A 100 13.46 14.94 -8.07
CA ILE A 100 13.31 15.51 -9.42
C ILE A 100 14.48 16.46 -9.77
N SER A 101 15.28 16.92 -8.78
CA SER A 101 16.35 17.89 -8.99
C SER A 101 17.36 17.46 -10.05
N LEU A 102 17.76 16.19 -10.09
CA LEU A 102 18.73 15.71 -11.09
C LEU A 102 18.18 15.78 -12.52
N LEU A 103 16.89 15.48 -12.71
CA LEU A 103 16.25 15.61 -14.02
C LEU A 103 16.14 17.08 -14.43
N VAL A 104 15.90 17.98 -13.47
CA VAL A 104 15.87 19.42 -13.75
C VAL A 104 17.25 19.95 -14.09
N VAL A 105 18.31 19.55 -13.37
CA VAL A 105 19.70 19.89 -13.73
C VAL A 105 20.00 19.44 -15.16
N GLY A 106 19.69 18.18 -15.49
CA GLY A 106 19.91 17.64 -16.83
C GLY A 106 19.13 18.40 -17.89
N ALA A 107 17.86 18.71 -17.63
CA ALA A 107 17.03 19.50 -18.53
C ALA A 107 17.59 20.92 -18.77
N VAL A 108 18.06 21.58 -17.71
CA VAL A 108 18.65 22.93 -17.79
C VAL A 108 20.00 22.89 -18.52
N GLN A 109 20.81 21.85 -18.30
CA GLN A 109 22.09 21.67 -19.01
C GLN A 109 21.88 21.39 -20.50
N GLU A 110 20.85 20.63 -20.86
CA GLU A 110 20.58 20.23 -22.24
C GLU A 110 19.83 21.33 -23.04
N HIS A 111 18.80 21.93 -22.43
CA HIS A 111 17.87 22.84 -23.13
C HIS A 111 17.98 24.31 -22.68
N GLY A 112 18.77 24.58 -21.65
CA GLY A 112 18.88 25.91 -21.04
C GLY A 112 17.79 26.19 -20.01
N LEU A 113 18.02 27.20 -19.16
CA LEU A 113 17.09 27.61 -18.11
C LEU A 113 15.74 28.11 -18.67
N GLU A 114 15.76 28.76 -19.83
CA GLU A 114 14.56 29.32 -20.48
C GLU A 114 13.57 28.26 -20.96
N ALA A 115 14.04 27.02 -21.19
CA ALA A 115 13.18 25.90 -21.58
C ALA A 115 12.43 25.28 -20.39
N LEU A 116 12.90 25.48 -19.16
CA LEU A 116 12.34 24.84 -17.97
C LEU A 116 10.86 25.17 -17.73
N PRO A 117 10.39 26.43 -17.88
CA PRO A 117 8.97 26.75 -17.80
C PRO A 117 8.12 26.03 -18.85
N VAL A 118 8.63 25.87 -20.09
CA VAL A 118 7.93 25.14 -21.17
C VAL A 118 7.78 23.66 -20.79
N ILE A 119 8.86 23.04 -20.32
CA ILE A 119 8.88 21.66 -19.86
C ILE A 119 7.89 21.47 -18.71
N THR A 120 7.86 22.41 -17.77
CA THR A 120 6.97 22.39 -16.60
C THR A 120 5.49 22.50 -17.00
N LEU A 121 5.16 23.43 -17.91
CA LEU A 121 3.82 23.57 -18.49
C LEU A 121 3.36 22.30 -19.23
N ALA A 122 4.22 21.76 -20.09
CA ALA A 122 3.92 20.58 -20.89
C ALA A 122 3.79 19.32 -20.01
N CYS A 123 4.66 19.17 -19.00
CA CYS A 123 4.53 18.17 -17.95
C CYS A 123 3.17 18.25 -17.26
N GLY A 124 2.75 19.45 -16.86
CA GLY A 124 1.45 19.66 -16.24
C GLY A 124 0.28 19.29 -17.16
N GLY A 125 0.36 19.65 -18.44
CA GLY A 125 -0.64 19.26 -19.45
C GLY A 125 -0.75 17.74 -19.62
N LEU A 126 0.37 17.02 -19.64
CA LEU A 126 0.40 15.56 -19.69
C LEU A 126 -0.21 14.94 -18.43
N GLN A 127 0.05 15.50 -17.24
CA GLN A 127 -0.55 15.04 -15.98
C GLN A 127 -2.07 15.24 -15.97
N VAL A 128 -2.57 16.40 -16.40
CA VAL A 128 -4.02 16.64 -16.53
C VAL A 128 -4.62 15.64 -17.51
N ALA A 129 -3.99 15.42 -18.67
CA ALA A 129 -4.45 14.45 -19.65
C ALA A 129 -4.52 13.03 -19.06
N SER A 130 -3.50 12.62 -18.32
CA SER A 130 -3.44 11.32 -17.66
C SER A 130 -4.47 11.16 -16.54
N GLY A 131 -4.70 12.20 -15.75
CA GLY A 131 -5.76 12.21 -14.73
C GLY A 131 -7.15 12.10 -15.36
N VAL A 132 -7.44 12.88 -16.39
CA VAL A 132 -8.75 12.85 -17.11
C VAL A 132 -8.98 11.54 -17.86
N THR A 133 -7.92 10.90 -18.36
CA THR A 133 -7.99 9.58 -19.02
C THR A 133 -7.94 8.40 -18.05
N ARG A 134 -7.87 8.66 -16.74
CA ARG A 134 -7.82 7.67 -15.65
C ARG A 134 -6.59 6.76 -15.65
N LEU A 135 -5.44 7.30 -16.04
CA LEU A 135 -4.17 6.60 -15.97
C LEU A 135 -3.57 6.59 -14.55
N GLY A 136 -4.18 7.29 -13.58
CA GLY A 136 -3.75 7.26 -12.18
C GLY A 136 -3.87 5.88 -11.55
N VAL A 137 -4.72 5.00 -12.10
CA VAL A 137 -4.79 3.59 -11.71
C VAL A 137 -3.43 2.87 -11.79
N MET A 138 -2.50 3.33 -12.64
CA MET A 138 -1.16 2.76 -12.74
C MET A 138 -0.34 2.87 -11.45
N ALA A 139 -0.68 3.80 -10.54
CA ALA A 139 -0.06 3.87 -9.21
C ALA A 139 -0.28 2.58 -8.41
N LYS A 140 -1.45 1.96 -8.57
CA LYS A 140 -1.79 0.67 -7.97
C LYS A 140 -0.94 -0.48 -8.51
N LEU A 141 -0.04 -0.23 -9.47
CA LEU A 141 0.89 -1.21 -10.07
C LEU A 141 2.29 -1.19 -9.43
N VAL A 142 2.53 -0.31 -8.45
CA VAL A 142 3.80 -0.27 -7.70
C VAL A 142 3.68 -1.04 -6.37
N PRO A 143 4.49 -2.11 -6.17
CA PRO A 143 4.46 -2.89 -4.92
C PRO A 143 4.92 -2.08 -3.71
N VAL A 144 4.38 -2.40 -2.53
CA VAL A 144 4.65 -1.65 -1.28
C VAL A 144 6.13 -1.66 -0.90
N SER A 145 6.82 -2.77 -1.15
CA SER A 145 8.28 -2.89 -0.95
C SER A 145 9.08 -1.89 -1.80
N VAL A 146 8.60 -1.59 -3.02
CA VAL A 146 9.20 -0.57 -3.89
C VAL A 146 8.91 0.84 -3.38
N ILE A 147 7.72 1.11 -2.83
CA ILE A 147 7.39 2.41 -2.21
C ILE A 147 8.29 2.70 -1.00
N ALA A 148 8.49 1.69 -0.15
CA ALA A 148 9.39 1.77 1.00
C ALA A 148 10.86 1.95 0.54
N GLY A 149 11.29 1.19 -0.47
CA GLY A 149 12.63 1.30 -1.06
C GLY A 149 12.87 2.66 -1.71
N PHE A 150 11.88 3.21 -2.40
CA PHE A 150 11.89 4.55 -2.98
C PHE A 150 12.11 5.62 -1.92
N THR A 151 11.36 5.58 -0.82
CA THR A 151 11.49 6.57 0.27
C THR A 151 12.89 6.56 0.88
N THR A 152 13.44 5.37 1.15
CA THR A 152 14.81 5.21 1.66
C THR A 152 15.85 5.64 0.63
N GLY A 153 15.65 5.29 -0.64
CA GLY A 153 16.53 5.68 -1.74
C GLY A 153 16.61 7.19 -1.91
N VAL A 154 15.48 7.91 -1.85
CA VAL A 154 15.45 9.38 -1.89
C VAL A 154 16.25 9.96 -0.72
N GLY A 155 16.12 9.39 0.49
CA GLY A 155 16.95 9.76 1.64
C GLY A 155 18.45 9.63 1.36
N ALA A 156 18.88 8.51 0.77
CA ALA A 156 20.28 8.27 0.41
C ALA A 156 20.80 9.23 -0.68
N MET A 157 19.97 9.55 -1.68
CA MET A 157 20.29 10.52 -2.73
C MET A 157 20.43 11.94 -2.17
N ILE A 158 19.54 12.35 -1.26
CA ILE A 158 19.66 13.65 -0.58
C ILE A 158 20.98 13.70 0.20
N LEU A 159 21.29 12.68 1.00
CA LEU A 159 22.50 12.66 1.81
C LEU A 159 23.76 12.82 0.98
N SER A 160 23.93 11.96 -0.04
CA SER A 160 25.09 12.01 -0.92
C SER A 160 25.23 13.37 -1.63
N GLY A 161 24.13 13.91 -2.18
CA GLY A 161 24.15 15.19 -2.91
C GLY A 161 24.43 16.42 -2.04
N GLN A 162 24.22 16.35 -0.71
CA GLN A 162 24.46 17.48 0.19
C GLN A 162 25.85 17.50 0.82
N VAL A 163 26.57 16.38 0.89
CA VAL A 163 27.89 16.30 1.54
C VAL A 163 28.89 17.33 0.98
N PRO A 164 29.06 17.52 -0.35
CA PRO A 164 30.01 18.51 -0.86
C PRO A 164 29.68 19.93 -0.36
N LYS A 165 28.41 20.34 -0.46
CA LYS A 165 27.96 21.68 -0.04
C LYS A 165 28.07 21.88 1.48
N ALA A 166 27.81 20.82 2.27
CA ALA A 166 28.03 20.83 3.71
C ALA A 166 29.50 21.04 4.08
N LEU A 167 30.43 20.53 3.27
CA LEU A 167 31.87 20.68 3.45
C LEU A 167 32.44 21.95 2.79
N GLY A 168 31.61 22.76 2.12
CA GLY A 168 32.04 23.95 1.39
C GLY A 168 32.76 23.66 0.06
N LEU A 169 32.59 22.45 -0.48
CA LEU A 169 33.18 22.02 -1.75
C LEU A 169 32.24 22.34 -2.94
N ALA A 170 32.83 22.79 -4.04
CA ALA A 170 32.13 23.06 -5.29
C ALA A 170 32.11 21.80 -6.18
N ALA A 171 31.20 20.87 -5.89
CA ALA A 171 31.01 19.68 -6.73
C ALA A 171 30.38 20.03 -8.08
N PRO A 172 30.81 19.38 -9.18
CA PRO A 172 30.11 19.43 -10.46
C PRO A 172 28.64 19.05 -10.33
N ALA A 173 27.78 19.70 -11.11
CA ALA A 173 26.35 19.38 -11.15
C ALA A 173 26.12 18.07 -11.92
N GLY A 174 25.14 17.27 -11.49
CA GLY A 174 24.70 16.06 -12.19
C GLY A 174 25.44 14.77 -11.82
N LEU A 175 26.39 14.80 -10.87
CA LEU A 175 27.04 13.59 -10.37
C LEU A 175 26.04 12.67 -9.68
N ASN A 176 26.15 11.36 -9.94
CA ASN A 176 25.40 10.37 -9.18
C ASN A 176 25.94 10.28 -7.72
N PRO A 177 25.20 9.64 -6.79
CA PRO A 177 25.64 9.51 -5.41
C PRO A 177 27.04 8.93 -5.21
N LEU A 178 27.45 7.94 -6.00
CA LEU A 178 28.76 7.28 -5.89
C LEU A 178 29.89 8.20 -6.36
N GLU A 179 29.71 8.84 -7.51
CA GLU A 179 30.64 9.84 -8.05
C GLU A 179 30.79 11.04 -7.12
N THR A 180 29.69 11.46 -6.47
CA THR A 180 29.71 12.55 -5.49
C THR A 180 30.60 12.22 -4.30
N MET A 181 30.54 10.99 -3.79
CA MET A 181 31.40 10.56 -2.67
C MET A 181 32.87 10.43 -3.11
N ALA A 182 33.12 9.94 -4.32
CA ALA A 182 34.47 9.89 -4.89
C ALA A 182 35.07 11.30 -5.01
N PHE A 183 34.32 12.27 -5.55
CA PHE A 183 34.72 13.67 -5.63
C PHE A 183 35.08 14.26 -4.27
N VAL A 184 34.30 13.97 -3.23
CA VAL A 184 34.60 14.44 -1.86
C VAL A 184 35.92 13.84 -1.36
N GLY A 185 36.16 12.54 -1.61
CA GLY A 185 37.41 11.86 -1.25
C GLY A 185 38.64 12.43 -1.96
N GLU A 186 38.51 12.86 -3.21
CA GLU A 186 39.59 13.48 -3.98
C GLU A 186 39.84 14.94 -3.56
N ASN A 187 38.82 15.63 -3.02
CA ASN A 187 38.87 17.06 -2.69
C ASN A 187 38.88 17.34 -1.18
N VAL A 188 39.30 16.38 -0.35
CA VAL A 188 39.35 16.53 1.13
C VAL A 188 40.18 17.73 1.58
N ALA A 189 41.22 18.10 0.84
CA ALA A 189 42.06 19.25 1.14
C ALA A 189 41.32 20.61 1.00
N GLY A 190 40.23 20.65 0.23
CA GLY A 190 39.42 21.86 0.00
C GLY A 190 38.30 22.09 1.02
N ILE A 191 38.16 21.21 2.02
CA ILE A 191 37.08 21.30 3.01
C ILE A 191 37.20 22.61 3.78
N ASN A 192 36.10 23.38 3.82
CA ASN A 192 35.97 24.56 4.65
C ASN A 192 35.45 24.16 6.06
N PRO A 193 36.26 24.29 7.13
CA PRO A 193 35.84 23.87 8.47
C PRO A 193 34.64 24.65 9.00
N ALA A 194 34.48 25.93 8.62
CA ALA A 194 33.35 26.74 9.04
C ALA A 194 32.06 26.25 8.39
N ALA A 195 32.10 25.88 7.11
CA ALA A 195 30.97 25.26 6.42
C ALA A 195 30.55 23.95 7.10
N ALA A 196 31.51 23.06 7.36
CA ALA A 196 31.25 21.78 8.02
C ALA A 196 30.66 21.97 9.43
N ALA A 197 31.21 22.91 10.20
CA ALA A 197 30.72 23.23 11.54
C ALA A 197 29.29 23.79 11.52
N LEU A 198 28.95 24.66 10.56
CA LEU A 198 27.59 25.17 10.39
C LEU A 198 26.61 24.05 10.01
N ALA A 199 26.97 23.18 9.06
CA ALA A 199 26.12 22.07 8.64
C ALA A 199 25.85 21.09 9.80
N LEU A 200 26.89 20.75 10.56
CA LEU A 200 26.78 19.90 11.76
C LEU A 200 25.98 20.60 12.87
N GLY A 201 26.19 21.90 13.09
CA GLY A 201 25.46 22.69 14.07
C GLY A 201 23.97 22.75 13.78
N VAL A 202 23.60 22.99 12.52
CA VAL A 202 22.20 22.95 12.07
C VAL A 202 21.60 21.56 12.28
N SER A 203 22.33 20.51 11.89
CA SER A 203 21.85 19.13 12.05
C SER A 203 21.63 18.78 13.51
N GLY A 204 22.59 19.11 14.37
CA GLY A 204 22.50 18.91 15.81
C GLY A 204 21.35 19.69 16.44
N ALA A 205 21.16 20.95 16.05
CA ALA A 205 20.04 21.78 16.51
C ALA A 205 18.69 21.18 16.08
N MET A 206 18.58 20.67 14.85
CA MET A 206 17.35 20.05 14.37
C MET A 206 17.01 18.74 15.09
N PHE A 207 17.99 17.98 15.57
CA PHE A 207 17.75 16.79 16.40
C PHE A 207 17.50 17.12 17.88
N ALA A 208 18.15 18.15 18.41
CA ALA A 208 18.07 18.51 19.83
C ALA A 208 16.82 19.34 20.15
N LEU A 209 16.48 20.32 19.31
CA LEU A 209 15.44 21.29 19.61
C LEU A 209 14.05 20.67 19.76
N PRO A 210 13.61 19.70 18.93
CA PRO A 210 12.32 19.02 19.13
C PRO A 210 12.24 18.25 20.45
N LYS A 211 13.38 17.81 21.02
CA LYS A 211 13.42 17.13 22.33
C LYS A 211 13.22 18.09 23.50
N ILE A 212 13.58 19.36 23.32
CA ILE A 212 13.47 20.40 24.34
C ILE A 212 12.14 21.16 24.18
N HIS A 213 11.82 21.55 22.96
CA HIS A 213 10.63 22.30 22.57
C HIS A 213 9.96 21.67 21.34
N PRO A 214 9.10 20.64 21.52
CA PRO A 214 8.50 19.88 20.43
C PRO A 214 7.56 20.70 19.52
N LYS A 215 7.12 21.88 19.96
CA LYS A 215 6.23 22.77 19.20
C LYS A 215 6.98 23.79 18.32
N MET A 216 8.31 23.87 18.43
CA MET A 216 9.09 24.87 17.71
C MET A 216 9.57 24.36 16.34
N PRO A 217 9.51 25.18 15.27
CA PRO A 217 10.00 24.81 13.95
C PRO A 217 11.53 24.78 13.95
N SER A 218 12.09 23.61 14.26
CA SER A 218 13.54 23.43 14.46
C SER A 218 14.36 23.80 13.23
N ALA A 219 13.84 23.54 12.04
CA ALA A 219 14.51 23.80 10.78
C ALA A 219 14.76 25.31 10.56
N LEU A 220 13.74 26.15 10.75
CA LEU A 220 13.84 27.60 10.60
C LEU A 220 14.76 28.22 11.66
N LEU A 221 14.66 27.77 12.91
CA LEU A 221 15.48 28.29 14.00
C LEU A 221 16.95 27.88 13.86
N ALA A 222 17.21 26.66 13.42
CA ALA A 222 18.57 26.20 13.16
C ALA A 222 19.21 27.00 12.01
N VAL A 223 18.49 27.21 10.91
CA VAL A 223 18.99 28.02 9.79
C VAL A 223 19.12 29.50 10.14
N GLY A 224 18.16 30.07 10.86
CA GLY A 224 18.24 31.45 11.35
C GLY A 224 19.43 31.65 12.30
N GLY A 225 19.63 30.71 13.23
CA GLY A 225 20.79 30.70 14.12
C GLY A 225 22.11 30.58 13.38
N ALA A 226 22.20 29.70 12.37
CA ALA A 226 23.38 29.57 11.52
C ALA A 226 23.66 30.82 10.67
N THR A 227 22.61 31.48 10.18
CA THR A 227 22.69 32.75 9.44
C THR A 227 23.24 33.86 10.34
N MET A 228 22.69 33.97 11.56
CA MET A 228 23.19 34.92 12.57
C MET A 228 24.63 34.62 12.97
N ALA A 229 24.99 33.36 13.18
CA ALA A 229 26.36 32.94 13.50
C ALA A 229 27.34 33.30 12.38
N THR A 230 26.94 33.11 11.11
CA THR A 230 27.75 33.45 9.94
C THR A 230 28.08 34.94 9.92
N HIS A 231 27.09 35.81 10.14
CA HIS A 231 27.29 37.26 10.15
C HIS A 231 28.07 37.75 11.38
N THR A 232 27.76 37.23 12.57
CA THR A 232 28.37 37.68 13.83
C THR A 232 29.83 37.22 13.98
N LEU A 233 30.16 36.03 13.46
CA LEU A 233 31.52 35.48 13.50
C LEU A 233 32.34 35.82 12.24
N GLY A 234 31.73 36.43 11.22
CA GLY A 234 32.38 36.76 9.96
C GLY A 234 32.89 35.53 9.20
N LEU A 235 32.09 34.46 9.17
CA LEU A 235 32.49 33.21 8.52
C LEU A 235 32.47 33.36 7.00
N ASP A 236 33.59 33.03 6.35
CA ASP A 236 33.70 33.00 4.90
C ASP A 236 33.10 31.70 4.35
N VAL A 237 31.80 31.73 4.07
CA VAL A 237 31.02 30.61 3.51
C VAL A 237 30.09 31.12 2.42
N SER A 238 29.86 30.29 1.40
CA SER A 238 28.94 30.64 0.31
C SER A 238 27.51 30.83 0.84
N GLN A 239 26.90 31.94 0.45
CA GLN A 239 25.49 32.26 0.74
C GLN A 239 24.62 32.02 -0.49
N ILE A 240 23.30 32.08 -0.32
CA ILE A 240 22.33 31.92 -1.42
C ILE A 240 22.54 32.99 -2.50
N GLY A 241 22.80 34.23 -2.10
CA GLY A 241 22.94 35.36 -3.02
C GLY A 241 21.62 36.09 -3.25
N ALA A 242 21.66 37.12 -4.09
CA ALA A 242 20.53 38.03 -4.30
C ALA A 242 19.30 37.30 -4.86
N ILE A 243 18.14 37.58 -4.26
CA ILE A 243 16.83 37.09 -4.68
C ILE A 243 15.99 38.31 -5.07
N PRO A 244 15.25 38.29 -6.20
CA PRO A 244 14.32 39.35 -6.55
C PRO A 244 13.36 39.64 -5.37
N SER A 245 13.21 40.91 -5.03
CA SER A 245 12.40 41.33 -3.88
C SER A 245 10.96 41.66 -4.28
N GLY A 246 10.04 41.54 -3.33
CA GLY A 246 8.64 41.92 -3.55
C GLY A 246 7.90 41.06 -4.57
N LEU A 247 6.93 41.66 -5.26
CA LEU A 247 6.12 40.99 -6.28
C LEU A 247 6.88 40.71 -7.58
N GLU A 248 8.04 41.34 -7.79
CA GLU A 248 8.86 41.14 -8.99
C GLU A 248 9.44 39.72 -9.08
N ALA A 249 9.49 39.00 -7.95
CA ALA A 249 9.82 37.57 -7.93
C ALA A 249 8.74 36.70 -8.61
N PHE A 250 7.48 37.14 -8.63
CA PHE A 250 6.34 36.39 -9.17
C PHE A 250 6.02 36.82 -10.60
N GLN A 251 6.97 36.59 -11.51
CA GLN A 251 6.81 36.98 -12.90
C GLN A 251 5.89 36.02 -13.64
N PHE A 252 4.77 36.53 -14.11
CA PHE A 252 3.91 35.79 -15.03
C PHE A 252 4.45 35.91 -16.46
N ALA A 253 4.68 34.78 -17.11
CA ALA A 253 5.11 34.72 -18.50
C ALA A 253 4.40 33.58 -19.24
N ILE A 254 4.15 33.79 -20.52
CA ILE A 254 3.85 32.70 -21.46
C ILE A 254 5.18 32.34 -22.13
N PRO A 255 5.80 31.20 -21.77
CA PRO A 255 7.11 30.84 -22.29
C PRO A 255 7.08 30.71 -23.82
N ALA A 256 8.11 31.23 -24.49
CA ALA A 256 8.24 31.09 -25.93
C ALA A 256 8.44 29.61 -26.29
N LEU A 257 7.81 29.16 -27.37
CA LEU A 257 8.05 27.80 -27.86
C LEU A 257 9.50 27.70 -28.37
N PRO A 258 10.23 26.63 -27.99
CA PRO A 258 11.58 26.42 -28.48
C PRO A 258 11.57 26.12 -29.99
N PRO A 259 12.73 26.27 -30.67
CA PRO A 259 12.86 25.93 -32.08
C PRO A 259 12.37 24.52 -32.39
N VAL A 260 11.79 24.33 -33.58
CA VAL A 260 11.19 23.03 -34.00
C VAL A 260 12.19 21.88 -33.89
N ASP A 261 13.46 22.13 -34.18
CA ASP A 261 14.53 21.13 -34.13
C ASP A 261 14.82 20.60 -32.72
N ALA A 262 14.51 21.39 -31.68
CA ALA A 262 14.67 21.01 -30.28
C ALA A 262 13.45 20.27 -29.71
N LEU A 263 12.32 20.27 -30.41
CA LEU A 263 11.08 19.64 -29.91
C LEU A 263 11.21 18.14 -29.63
N PRO A 264 11.93 17.32 -30.43
CA PRO A 264 12.04 15.89 -30.13
C PRO A 264 12.78 15.60 -28.82
N SER A 265 13.95 16.21 -28.60
CA SER A 265 14.72 16.02 -27.36
C SER A 265 14.00 16.61 -26.16
N LEU A 266 13.45 17.83 -26.29
CA LEU A 266 12.63 18.45 -25.24
C LEU A 266 11.41 17.59 -24.89
N GLY A 267 10.78 16.95 -25.88
CA GLY A 267 9.65 16.05 -25.70
C GLY A 267 10.02 14.82 -24.86
N ILE A 268 11.21 14.24 -25.08
CA ILE A 268 11.74 13.14 -24.27
C ILE A 268 11.98 13.60 -22.83
N THR A 269 12.70 14.71 -22.64
CA THR A 269 12.96 15.28 -21.31
C THR A 269 11.66 15.59 -20.57
N THR A 270 10.69 16.19 -21.26
CA THR A 270 9.36 16.50 -20.72
C THR A 270 8.62 15.23 -20.31
N PHE A 271 8.62 14.20 -21.15
CA PHE A 271 7.98 12.93 -20.84
C PHE A 271 8.60 12.25 -19.62
N LEU A 272 9.93 12.27 -19.50
CA LEU A 272 10.64 11.73 -18.33
C LEU A 272 10.27 12.47 -17.05
N ILE A 273 10.28 13.81 -17.06
CA ILE A 273 9.87 14.62 -15.91
C ILE A 273 8.40 14.39 -15.57
N TYR A 274 7.51 14.33 -16.57
CA TYR A 274 6.10 13.98 -16.40
C TYR A 274 5.94 12.62 -15.71
N ALA A 275 6.60 11.59 -16.21
CA ALA A 275 6.48 10.24 -15.67
C ALA A 275 6.96 10.20 -14.21
N MET A 276 8.07 10.87 -13.93
CA MET A 276 8.71 10.86 -12.61
C MET A 276 7.95 11.68 -11.58
N THR A 277 7.54 12.91 -11.91
CA THR A 277 6.72 13.73 -11.00
C THR A 277 5.38 13.08 -10.71
N SER A 278 4.76 12.43 -11.71
CA SER A 278 3.53 11.66 -11.55
C SER A 278 3.71 10.46 -10.63
N ALA A 279 4.74 9.63 -10.89
CA ALA A 279 5.05 8.47 -10.07
C ALA A 279 5.34 8.88 -8.61
N GLU A 280 6.20 9.87 -8.40
CA GLU A 280 6.54 10.36 -7.06
C GLU A 280 5.31 10.90 -6.31
N SER A 281 4.40 11.58 -7.01
CA SER A 281 3.20 12.14 -6.37
C SER A 281 2.28 11.03 -5.88
N LEU A 282 2.04 10.05 -6.75
CA LEU A 282 1.18 8.91 -6.45
C LEU A 282 1.76 8.04 -5.33
N LEU A 283 3.06 7.78 -5.37
CA LEU A 283 3.77 7.04 -4.34
C LEU A 283 3.78 7.77 -2.99
N SER A 284 4.02 9.09 -3.01
CA SER A 284 3.98 9.91 -1.80
C SER A 284 2.59 9.98 -1.19
N CYS A 285 1.54 10.09 -2.01
CA CYS A 285 0.15 10.09 -1.54
C CYS A 285 -0.26 8.73 -0.96
N ALA A 286 0.10 7.63 -1.64
CA ALA A 286 -0.15 6.28 -1.14
C ALA A 286 0.55 6.05 0.22
N ALA A 287 1.79 6.50 0.37
CA ALA A 287 2.50 6.45 1.65
C ALA A 287 1.83 7.33 2.72
N LEU A 288 1.31 8.50 2.35
CA LEU A 288 0.64 9.42 3.28
C LEU A 288 -0.67 8.85 3.83
N GLU A 289 -1.45 8.17 3.00
CA GLU A 289 -2.68 7.48 3.42
C GLU A 289 -2.42 6.41 4.48
N LYS A 290 -1.29 5.71 4.38
CA LYS A 290 -0.88 4.73 5.40
C LYS A 290 -0.61 5.40 6.74
N MET A 291 -0.17 6.66 6.75
CA MET A 291 0.09 7.41 7.98
C MET A 291 -1.19 7.93 8.64
N LYS A 292 -2.13 8.47 7.85
CA LYS A 292 -3.42 8.97 8.36
C LYS A 292 -4.51 8.85 7.29
N LYS A 293 -5.54 8.08 7.61
CA LYS A 293 -6.79 8.07 6.84
C LYS A 293 -7.55 9.39 7.06
N THR A 294 -8.12 9.91 5.99
CA THR A 294 -8.96 11.12 6.03
C THR A 294 -10.37 10.82 5.55
N SER A 295 -11.30 11.76 5.76
CA SER A 295 -12.68 11.66 5.29
C SER A 295 -12.80 11.55 3.77
N TYR A 296 -11.83 12.10 3.03
CA TYR A 296 -11.75 11.99 1.59
C TYR A 296 -10.99 10.74 1.20
N LYS A 297 -11.62 9.86 0.43
CA LYS A 297 -10.95 8.70 -0.18
C LYS A 297 -10.00 9.21 -1.25
N HIS A 298 -8.73 8.85 -1.14
CA HIS A 298 -7.73 9.25 -2.13
C HIS A 298 -8.13 8.85 -3.54
N SER A 299 -7.88 9.76 -4.48
CA SER A 299 -8.07 9.53 -5.90
C SER A 299 -6.77 9.78 -6.64
N PRO A 300 -6.12 8.72 -7.16
CA PRO A 300 -4.92 8.84 -8.01
C PRO A 300 -5.15 9.70 -9.25
N ASP A 301 -6.32 9.57 -9.87
CA ASP A 301 -6.67 10.35 -11.07
C ASP A 301 -6.81 11.84 -10.74
N GLN A 302 -7.47 12.16 -9.61
CA GLN A 302 -7.60 13.54 -9.14
C GLN A 302 -6.24 14.12 -8.72
N GLU A 303 -5.36 13.29 -8.16
CA GLU A 303 -4.00 13.68 -7.83
C GLU A 303 -3.23 14.11 -9.08
N LEU A 304 -3.31 13.34 -10.18
CA LEU A 304 -2.71 13.72 -11.44
C LEU A 304 -3.29 15.03 -12.02
N VAL A 305 -4.61 15.24 -11.93
CA VAL A 305 -5.22 16.51 -12.35
C VAL A 305 -4.70 17.67 -11.51
N GLY A 306 -4.69 17.53 -10.18
CA GLY A 306 -4.22 18.56 -9.25
C GLY A 306 -2.74 18.90 -9.44
N GLN A 307 -1.88 17.88 -9.56
CA GLN A 307 -0.46 18.07 -9.88
C GLN A 307 -0.26 18.71 -11.25
N GLY A 308 -1.07 18.32 -12.23
CA GLY A 308 -0.99 18.88 -13.57
C GLY A 308 -1.28 20.38 -13.58
N LEU A 309 -2.33 20.80 -12.87
CA LEU A 309 -2.65 22.21 -12.69
C LEU A 309 -1.62 22.95 -11.83
N ALA A 310 -1.02 22.29 -10.85
CA ALA A 310 0.06 22.85 -10.04
C ALA A 310 1.34 23.09 -10.84
N ASN A 311 1.72 22.14 -11.71
CA ASN A 311 2.81 22.28 -12.66
C ASN A 311 2.51 23.36 -13.70
N MET A 312 1.30 23.41 -14.26
CA MET A 312 0.92 24.49 -15.17
C MET A 312 1.00 25.87 -14.48
N GLY A 313 0.52 25.97 -13.24
CA GLY A 313 0.65 27.17 -12.44
C GLY A 313 2.11 27.56 -12.23
N ALA A 314 2.97 26.63 -11.79
CA ALA A 314 4.40 26.88 -11.63
C ALA A 314 5.04 27.35 -12.95
N GLY A 315 4.79 26.69 -14.07
CA GLY A 315 5.36 27.02 -15.37
C GLY A 315 5.00 28.43 -15.87
N PHE A 316 3.76 28.89 -15.64
CA PHE A 316 3.38 30.28 -15.96
C PHE A 316 4.09 31.32 -15.10
N PHE A 317 4.55 30.95 -13.91
CA PHE A 317 5.32 31.81 -13.00
C PHE A 317 6.83 31.54 -13.07
N LEU A 318 7.32 31.03 -14.20
CA LEU A 318 8.73 30.69 -14.44
C LEU A 318 9.32 29.71 -13.42
N GLY A 319 8.46 28.86 -12.86
CA GLY A 319 8.79 27.84 -11.88
C GLY A 319 9.41 26.58 -12.49
N MET A 320 9.68 25.62 -11.61
CA MET A 320 10.20 24.29 -11.92
C MET A 320 9.13 23.21 -11.68
N PRO A 321 9.33 21.98 -12.19
CA PRO A 321 8.40 20.88 -11.97
C PRO A 321 8.19 20.53 -10.49
N VAL A 322 6.97 20.14 -10.15
CA VAL A 322 6.51 19.83 -8.80
C VAL A 322 5.82 18.49 -8.70
N THR A 323 5.71 18.02 -7.47
CA THR A 323 5.01 16.81 -7.08
C THR A 323 4.52 16.92 -5.63
N SER A 324 3.71 15.97 -5.16
CA SER A 324 3.40 15.83 -3.74
C SER A 324 4.61 15.30 -2.97
N VAL A 325 5.04 16.02 -1.94
CA VAL A 325 6.28 15.72 -1.21
C VAL A 325 5.97 15.07 0.13
N ILE A 326 6.34 13.79 0.30
CA ILE A 326 6.10 13.04 1.55
C ILE A 326 6.74 13.69 2.79
N ALA A 327 7.93 14.26 2.65
CA ALA A 327 8.65 14.87 3.77
C ALA A 327 7.87 16.04 4.40
N ARG A 328 7.19 16.85 3.58
CA ARG A 328 6.33 17.96 4.05
C ARG A 328 4.97 17.45 4.50
N SER A 329 4.38 16.55 3.72
CA SER A 329 3.02 16.03 3.96
C SER A 329 2.93 15.20 5.25
N SER A 330 3.97 14.43 5.58
CA SER A 330 4.03 13.69 6.86
C SER A 330 4.05 14.60 8.08
N LEU A 331 4.50 15.85 7.93
CA LEU A 331 4.47 16.83 9.02
C LEU A 331 3.04 17.31 9.31
N ASN A 332 2.19 17.47 8.29
CA ASN A 332 0.76 17.71 8.49
C ASN A 332 0.12 16.59 9.33
N VAL A 333 0.48 15.34 9.05
CA VAL A 333 -0.01 14.18 9.82
C VAL A 333 0.46 14.26 11.28
N LYS A 334 1.75 14.51 11.52
CA LYS A 334 2.32 14.64 12.87
C LYS A 334 1.72 15.81 13.67
N LEU A 335 1.32 16.87 12.98
CA LEU A 335 0.68 18.05 13.56
C LEU A 335 -0.85 17.90 13.68
N ASN A 336 -1.38 16.70 13.43
CA ASN A 336 -2.80 16.37 13.52
C ASN A 336 -3.71 17.23 12.62
N ALA A 337 -3.20 17.75 11.50
CA ALA A 337 -4.02 18.46 10.52
C ALA A 337 -5.13 17.55 9.96
N GLU A 338 -6.27 18.15 9.62
CA GLU A 338 -7.48 17.41 9.20
C GLU A 338 -8.07 17.85 7.86
N SER A 339 -7.66 19.02 7.34
CA SER A 339 -8.14 19.57 6.07
C SER A 339 -6.99 19.93 5.12
N ARG A 340 -7.36 20.52 3.96
CA ARG A 340 -6.44 21.05 2.94
C ARG A 340 -5.89 22.44 3.27
N LEU A 341 -6.40 23.09 4.32
CA LEU A 341 -5.98 24.44 4.71
C LEU A 341 -4.46 24.58 4.99
N PRO A 342 -3.76 23.60 5.60
CA PRO A 342 -2.32 23.72 5.82
C PRO A 342 -1.52 23.96 4.54
N ALA A 343 -1.91 23.36 3.41
CA ALA A 343 -1.24 23.57 2.12
C ALA A 343 -1.37 25.03 1.65
N LEU A 344 -2.55 25.64 1.80
CA LEU A 344 -2.76 27.06 1.47
C LEU A 344 -2.00 27.99 2.41
N VAL A 345 -2.05 27.71 3.71
CA VAL A 345 -1.35 28.52 4.72
C VAL A 345 0.15 28.47 4.50
N GLN A 346 0.70 27.30 4.18
CA GLN A 346 2.10 27.19 3.79
C GLN A 346 2.40 27.99 2.52
N ALA A 347 1.59 27.86 1.47
CA ALA A 347 1.82 28.58 0.23
C ALA A 347 1.83 30.11 0.46
N ALA A 348 0.89 30.61 1.26
CA ALA A 348 0.84 32.00 1.70
C ALA A 348 2.05 32.39 2.57
N PHE A 349 2.53 31.49 3.43
CA PHE A 349 3.72 31.72 4.25
C PHE A 349 4.98 31.84 3.38
N VAL A 350 5.17 30.95 2.40
CA VAL A 350 6.29 31.02 1.45
C VAL A 350 6.21 32.29 0.60
N PHE A 351 5.02 32.61 0.09
CA PHE A 351 4.77 33.85 -0.64
C PHE A 351 5.17 35.08 0.19
N SER A 352 4.74 35.13 1.45
CA SER A 352 5.10 36.21 2.38
C SER A 352 6.61 36.26 2.66
N GLY A 353 7.25 35.10 2.76
CA GLY A 353 8.70 34.97 2.89
C GLY A 353 9.45 35.63 1.75
N VAL A 354 9.05 35.37 0.50
CA VAL A 354 9.66 35.99 -0.68
C VAL A 354 9.42 37.50 -0.70
N VAL A 355 8.17 37.93 -0.48
CA VAL A 355 7.79 39.34 -0.64
C VAL A 355 8.43 40.24 0.42
N PHE A 356 8.52 39.77 1.67
CA PHE A 356 8.95 40.61 2.80
C PHE A 356 10.36 40.29 3.33
N PHE A 357 10.92 39.12 3.04
CA PHE A 357 12.16 38.65 3.66
C PHE A 357 13.25 38.23 2.66
N SER A 358 13.16 38.64 1.39
CA SER A 358 14.15 38.31 0.33
C SER A 358 15.60 38.61 0.77
N ASP A 359 15.85 39.78 1.36
CA ASP A 359 17.19 40.21 1.77
C ASP A 359 17.75 39.34 2.90
N SER A 360 16.88 38.93 3.84
CA SER A 360 17.28 38.01 4.90
C SER A 360 17.58 36.62 4.34
N ILE A 361 16.74 36.14 3.42
CA ILE A 361 16.93 34.85 2.76
C ILE A 361 18.23 34.81 1.96
N ALA A 362 18.57 35.90 1.27
CA ALA A 362 19.80 36.01 0.47
C ALA A 362 21.09 35.77 1.28
N THR A 363 21.08 36.09 2.57
CA THR A 363 22.23 35.92 3.48
C THR A 363 22.37 34.53 4.08
N ILE A 364 21.42 33.63 3.82
CA ILE A 364 21.46 32.27 4.37
C ILE A 364 22.70 31.53 3.83
N PRO A 365 23.52 30.93 4.71
CA PRO A 365 24.69 30.17 4.28
C PRO A 365 24.27 28.81 3.67
N MET A 366 24.82 28.47 2.50
CA MET A 366 24.59 27.20 1.80
C MET A 366 24.87 25.94 2.66
N PRO A 367 25.92 25.92 3.52
CA PRO A 367 26.14 24.80 4.42
C PRO A 367 25.02 24.58 5.44
N ALA A 368 24.31 25.63 5.85
CA ALA A 368 23.16 25.49 6.76
C ALA A 368 21.98 24.78 6.08
N LEU A 369 21.68 25.13 4.82
CA LEU A 369 20.68 24.41 4.02
C LEU A 369 21.07 22.94 3.81
N SER A 370 22.37 22.68 3.61
CA SER A 370 22.90 21.33 3.45
C SER A 370 22.71 20.50 4.74
N GLY A 371 23.02 21.07 5.91
CA GLY A 371 22.78 20.42 7.20
C GLY A 371 21.29 20.11 7.46
N MET A 372 20.39 21.02 7.08
CA MET A 372 18.95 20.78 7.15
C MET A 372 18.52 19.60 6.26
N LEU A 373 18.98 19.58 5.01
CA LEU A 373 18.64 18.52 4.06
C LEU A 373 19.24 17.17 4.48
N ILE A 374 20.46 17.14 4.99
CA ILE A 374 21.07 15.94 5.58
C ILE A 374 20.19 15.40 6.71
N THR A 375 19.77 16.27 7.63
CA THR A 375 18.91 15.85 8.74
C THR A 375 17.57 15.30 8.26
N THR A 376 16.99 15.92 7.23
CA THR A 376 15.74 15.46 6.60
C THR A 376 15.94 14.11 5.92
N GLY A 377 17.03 13.94 5.17
CA GLY A 377 17.40 12.69 4.50
C GLY A 377 17.61 11.53 5.47
N ILE A 378 18.28 11.78 6.62
CA ILE A 378 18.42 10.78 7.70
C ILE A 378 17.03 10.33 8.20
N GLY A 379 16.08 11.25 8.37
CA GLY A 379 14.73 10.94 8.80
C GLY A 379 13.91 10.12 7.80
N MET A 380 14.31 10.09 6.53
CA MET A 380 13.70 9.26 5.48
C MET A 380 14.35 7.89 5.33
N LEU A 381 15.54 7.69 5.89
CA LEU A 381 16.13 6.36 5.98
C LEU A 381 15.28 5.53 6.93
N SER A 382 14.79 4.39 6.44
CA SER A 382 13.73 3.66 7.13
C SER A 382 14.19 2.21 7.43
N PRO A 383 15.11 2.01 8.41
CA PRO A 383 15.62 0.67 8.75
C PRO A 383 14.56 -0.27 9.31
N ALA A 384 13.49 0.28 9.90
CA ALA A 384 12.39 -0.50 10.45
C ALA A 384 11.60 -1.20 9.34
N GLU A 385 11.38 -0.52 8.23
CA GLU A 385 10.67 -0.98 7.05
C GLU A 385 11.46 -2.09 6.37
N PHE A 386 12.79 -1.98 6.28
CA PHE A 386 13.64 -3.07 5.80
C PHE A 386 13.49 -4.33 6.66
N LYS A 387 13.54 -4.17 7.99
CA LYS A 387 13.32 -5.29 8.93
C LYS A 387 11.92 -5.88 8.80
N HIS A 388 10.92 -5.03 8.58
CA HIS A 388 9.54 -5.44 8.40
C HIS A 388 9.35 -6.26 7.12
N CYS A 389 9.81 -5.76 5.96
CA CYS A 389 9.77 -6.50 4.70
C CYS A 389 10.50 -7.85 4.83
N PHE A 390 11.66 -7.87 5.47
CA PHE A 390 12.43 -9.10 5.69
C PHE A 390 11.73 -10.10 6.64
N ALA A 391 10.98 -9.61 7.62
CA ALA A 391 10.27 -10.43 8.60
C ALA A 391 8.97 -11.05 8.07
N VAL A 392 8.28 -10.40 7.12
CA VAL A 392 7.08 -10.95 6.47
C VAL A 392 7.48 -12.04 5.49
N GLN A 393 8.30 -11.69 4.50
CA GLN A 393 8.78 -12.63 3.48
C GLN A 393 10.14 -12.17 2.97
N LYS A 394 11.16 -13.04 3.07
CA LYS A 394 12.53 -12.70 2.65
C LYS A 394 12.64 -12.24 1.19
N LEU A 395 11.71 -12.67 0.33
CA LEU A 395 11.64 -12.28 -1.07
C LEU A 395 11.18 -10.83 -1.27
N ASP A 396 10.37 -10.26 -0.36
CA ASP A 396 9.90 -8.87 -0.43
C ASP A 396 11.01 -7.85 -0.08
N ALA A 397 12.08 -8.31 0.58
CA ALA A 397 13.26 -7.48 0.84
C ALA A 397 14.11 -7.23 -0.42
N ILE A 398 14.00 -8.09 -1.45
CA ILE A 398 14.77 -7.95 -2.69
C ILE A 398 14.33 -6.71 -3.47
N PRO A 399 13.03 -6.49 -3.80
CA PRO A 399 12.61 -5.28 -4.49
C PRO A 399 12.95 -4.01 -3.74
N PHE A 400 12.83 -4.01 -2.41
CA PHE A 400 13.25 -2.88 -1.58
C PHE A 400 14.74 -2.56 -1.78
N ALA A 401 15.62 -3.56 -1.61
CA ALA A 401 17.07 -3.35 -1.70
C ALA A 401 17.53 -2.98 -3.11
N VAL A 402 16.96 -3.63 -4.13
CA VAL A 402 17.26 -3.37 -5.53
C VAL A 402 16.78 -1.98 -5.96
N THR A 403 15.64 -1.51 -5.44
CA THR A 403 15.18 -0.12 -5.67
C THR A 403 16.23 0.87 -5.15
N ILE A 404 16.67 0.73 -3.90
CA ILE A 404 17.67 1.62 -3.30
C ILE A 404 18.99 1.56 -4.07
N GLY A 405 19.50 0.35 -4.32
CA GLY A 405 20.75 0.16 -5.05
C GLY A 405 20.68 0.74 -6.47
N GLY A 406 19.57 0.51 -7.17
CA GLY A 406 19.34 1.06 -8.50
C GLY A 406 19.25 2.58 -8.50
N MET A 407 18.61 3.18 -7.49
CA MET A 407 18.57 4.63 -7.33
C MET A 407 19.94 5.26 -7.10
N VAL A 408 20.75 4.64 -6.23
CA VAL A 408 22.10 5.12 -5.90
C VAL A 408 23.06 4.94 -7.06
N ALA A 409 22.93 3.88 -7.85
CA ALA A 409 23.83 3.54 -8.94
C ALA A 409 23.43 4.18 -10.29
N PHE A 410 22.15 4.21 -10.62
CA PHE A 410 21.66 4.56 -11.97
C PHE A 410 20.75 5.78 -11.99
N GLY A 411 20.14 6.15 -10.86
CA GLY A 411 19.22 7.28 -10.77
C GLY A 411 17.79 6.87 -10.40
N LEU A 412 16.96 7.88 -10.13
CA LEU A 412 15.62 7.70 -9.56
C LEU A 412 14.71 6.83 -10.43
N ALA A 413 14.66 7.09 -11.73
CA ALA A 413 13.75 6.43 -12.67
C ALA A 413 14.12 4.96 -12.86
N GLU A 414 15.40 4.70 -13.12
CA GLU A 414 16.00 3.39 -13.30
C GLU A 414 15.83 2.55 -12.03
N GLY A 415 16.08 3.15 -10.86
CA GLY A 415 15.93 2.46 -9.57
C GLY A 415 14.50 1.98 -9.31
N ILE A 416 13.49 2.83 -9.52
CA ILE A 416 12.08 2.44 -9.41
C ILE A 416 11.74 1.36 -10.45
N GLY A 417 12.19 1.53 -11.70
CA GLY A 417 11.95 0.57 -12.77
C GLY A 417 12.50 -0.81 -12.46
N ILE A 418 13.76 -0.90 -12.03
CA ILE A 418 14.41 -2.17 -11.65
C ILE A 418 13.71 -2.76 -10.41
N GLY A 419 13.33 -1.93 -9.44
CA GLY A 419 12.55 -2.32 -8.26
C GLY A 419 11.23 -3.00 -8.64
N CYS A 420 10.40 -2.34 -9.45
CA CYS A 420 9.16 -2.89 -9.97
C CYS A 420 9.39 -4.17 -10.76
N LEU A 421 10.36 -4.19 -11.68
CA LEU A 421 10.68 -5.38 -12.47
C LEU A 421 11.10 -6.56 -11.59
N SER A 422 11.88 -6.32 -10.54
CA SER A 422 12.31 -7.37 -9.61
C SER A 422 11.13 -7.94 -8.80
N ALA A 423 10.25 -7.07 -8.27
CA ALA A 423 9.04 -7.51 -7.58
C ALA A 423 8.13 -8.33 -8.49
N TRP A 424 8.01 -7.93 -9.74
CA TRP A 424 7.21 -8.62 -10.72
C TRP A 424 7.81 -9.96 -11.14
N ALA A 425 9.11 -10.00 -11.40
CA ALA A 425 9.81 -11.23 -11.76
C ALA A 425 9.68 -12.29 -10.65
N LEU A 426 9.79 -11.87 -9.39
CA LEU A 426 9.62 -12.75 -8.24
C LEU A 426 8.19 -13.27 -8.08
N ASN A 427 7.20 -12.50 -8.53
CA ASN A 427 5.77 -12.85 -8.42
C ASN A 427 5.19 -13.50 -9.69
N TYR A 428 5.93 -13.52 -10.79
CA TYR A 428 5.45 -14.06 -12.08
C TYR A 428 5.19 -15.57 -12.02
N ASP A 429 5.98 -16.32 -11.24
CA ASP A 429 5.88 -17.78 -11.14
C ASP A 429 4.78 -18.30 -10.19
N TYR A 430 4.11 -17.43 -9.42
CA TYR A 430 3.20 -17.89 -8.36
C TYR A 430 1.75 -18.15 -8.81
N GLY A 431 1.37 -17.89 -10.06
CA GLY A 431 0.01 -18.12 -10.58
C GLY A 431 -0.96 -16.98 -10.29
N LYS A 432 -2.21 -17.10 -10.77
CA LYS A 432 -3.28 -16.12 -10.53
C LYS A 432 -4.18 -16.60 -9.40
N MET A 433 -4.53 -15.71 -8.49
CA MET A 433 -5.60 -15.95 -7.53
C MET A 433 -6.91 -16.22 -8.27
N ASP A 434 -7.59 -17.29 -7.87
CA ASP A 434 -8.96 -17.59 -8.31
C ASP A 434 -9.90 -17.62 -7.12
N VAL A 435 -11.16 -17.30 -7.38
CA VAL A 435 -12.20 -17.18 -6.35
C VAL A 435 -13.36 -18.10 -6.75
N LYS A 436 -13.57 -19.16 -5.98
CA LYS A 436 -14.72 -20.07 -6.15
C LYS A 436 -15.77 -19.82 -5.10
N GLU A 437 -17.03 -19.81 -5.52
CA GLU A 437 -18.15 -19.70 -4.60
C GLU A 437 -18.40 -21.05 -3.91
N ILE A 438 -18.63 -21.00 -2.60
CA ILE A 438 -18.96 -22.13 -1.74
C ILE A 438 -20.46 -22.07 -1.48
N ASN A 439 -21.19 -23.08 -1.95
CA ASN A 439 -22.61 -23.22 -1.65
C ASN A 439 -22.80 -23.80 -0.25
N PHE A 440 -23.30 -22.98 0.68
CA PHE A 440 -23.78 -23.48 1.97
C PHE A 440 -25.17 -24.08 1.76
N PRO A 441 -25.40 -25.37 2.07
CA PRO A 441 -26.73 -25.93 1.96
C PRO A 441 -27.66 -25.20 2.96
N HIS A 442 -28.67 -24.50 2.45
CA HIS A 442 -29.76 -23.95 3.26
C HIS A 442 -30.50 -25.11 3.95
N LYS A 443 -30.13 -25.43 5.20
CA LYS A 443 -30.98 -26.25 6.06
C LYS A 443 -32.17 -25.40 6.51
N GLN A 444 -33.23 -25.34 5.71
CA GLN A 444 -34.58 -25.18 6.26
C GLN A 444 -34.93 -26.48 7.01
N GLN A 445 -34.45 -26.62 8.24
CA GLN A 445 -35.03 -27.61 9.15
C GLN A 445 -36.37 -27.06 9.62
N ARG A 446 -37.45 -27.42 8.91
CA ARG A 446 -38.76 -27.52 9.57
C ARG A 446 -38.60 -28.58 10.65
N PRO A 447 -38.95 -28.31 11.93
CA PRO A 447 -38.99 -29.37 12.91
C PRO A 447 -40.05 -30.38 12.44
N PRO A 448 -39.77 -31.69 12.42
CA PRO A 448 -40.82 -32.67 12.25
C PRO A 448 -41.75 -32.54 13.46
N SER A 449 -42.94 -32.00 13.22
CA SER A 449 -44.06 -32.15 14.14
C SER A 449 -44.47 -33.61 14.13
N GLY A 450 -44.10 -34.35 15.16
CA GLY A 450 -44.55 -35.72 15.36
C GLY A 450 -43.53 -36.51 16.16
N ASP A 451 -43.97 -37.06 17.29
CA ASP A 451 -43.24 -38.01 18.12
C ASP A 451 -42.58 -39.09 17.25
N VAL A 452 -41.26 -39.23 17.34
CA VAL A 452 -40.54 -40.37 16.77
C VAL A 452 -39.66 -41.00 17.83
N THR A 453 -40.16 -42.13 18.32
CA THR A 453 -39.51 -43.19 19.07
C THR A 453 -38.26 -43.68 18.33
N TYR A 454 -37.16 -43.88 19.07
CA TYR A 454 -35.93 -44.50 18.57
C TYR A 454 -36.19 -45.90 18.00
N PHE A 455 -35.73 -46.18 16.77
CA PHE A 455 -35.47 -47.55 16.32
C PHE A 455 -34.17 -47.67 15.52
N SER A 456 -33.51 -48.79 15.80
CA SER A 456 -32.25 -49.34 15.30
C SER A 456 -32.34 -49.85 13.84
N ASN A 457 -31.16 -50.08 13.26
CA ASN A 457 -30.79 -50.58 11.92
C ASN A 457 -31.68 -51.65 11.22
N ASP A 458 -31.48 -51.66 9.89
CA ASP A 458 -31.63 -52.72 8.88
C ASP A 458 -32.97 -52.92 8.13
N ASN A 459 -32.81 -52.93 6.79
CA ASN A 459 -33.63 -53.48 5.71
C ASN A 459 -34.85 -52.71 5.12
N VAL A 460 -34.99 -52.93 3.80
CA VAL A 460 -36.20 -52.95 2.93
C VAL A 460 -36.40 -51.76 1.95
N VAL A 461 -35.86 -51.95 0.75
CA VAL A 461 -36.50 -52.03 -0.60
C VAL A 461 -37.95 -51.50 -0.81
N GLU A 462 -38.08 -50.73 -1.90
CA GLU A 462 -39.21 -50.52 -2.83
C GLU A 462 -40.32 -49.46 -2.64
N THR A 463 -40.50 -48.74 -3.78
CA THR A 463 -41.72 -48.14 -4.37
C THR A 463 -42.30 -46.85 -3.81
N VAL A 464 -42.30 -45.78 -4.63
CA VAL A 464 -43.40 -45.25 -5.49
C VAL A 464 -42.80 -44.09 -6.31
N GLU A 465 -42.52 -44.24 -7.61
CA GLU A 465 -43.41 -43.99 -8.78
C GLU A 465 -43.85 -42.51 -9.00
N ASP A 466 -43.23 -41.92 -10.04
CA ASP A 466 -43.72 -40.90 -10.99
C ASP A 466 -44.45 -39.63 -10.53
N LYS A 467 -43.84 -38.47 -10.83
CA LYS A 467 -44.23 -37.59 -11.97
C LYS A 467 -43.36 -36.33 -12.06
N GLU A 468 -42.51 -36.30 -13.09
CA GLU A 468 -42.15 -35.18 -14.00
C GLU A 468 -40.65 -35.13 -14.36
N PRO A 469 -40.31 -34.94 -15.66
CA PRO A 469 -38.96 -35.13 -16.18
C PRO A 469 -38.10 -33.88 -15.99
N VAL A 470 -36.95 -34.01 -15.32
CA VAL A 470 -35.88 -33.01 -15.42
C VAL A 470 -34.96 -33.41 -16.57
N THR A 471 -35.03 -32.63 -17.65
CA THR A 471 -34.13 -32.71 -18.80
C THR A 471 -32.73 -32.28 -18.38
N ILE A 472 -31.75 -33.19 -18.43
CA ILE A 472 -30.32 -32.84 -18.37
C ILE A 472 -29.78 -33.01 -19.79
N ASP A 473 -29.63 -31.89 -20.49
CA ASP A 473 -29.13 -31.83 -21.86
C ASP A 473 -27.60 -31.80 -21.84
N PHE A 474 -26.97 -32.90 -22.26
CA PHE A 474 -25.54 -32.99 -22.54
C PHE A 474 -25.34 -32.95 -24.05
N LEU A 475 -25.09 -31.77 -24.63
CA LEU A 475 -24.60 -31.68 -26.01
C LEU A 475 -23.51 -30.61 -26.20
N GLN A 476 -22.30 -31.16 -26.38
CA GLN A 476 -21.34 -30.89 -27.45
C GLN A 476 -20.27 -29.79 -27.31
N SER A 477 -19.06 -30.32 -27.21
CA SER A 477 -17.73 -29.77 -27.46
C SER A 477 -17.39 -29.59 -28.95
N LYS A 478 -16.44 -28.70 -29.25
CA LYS A 478 -15.48 -28.76 -30.38
C LYS A 478 -14.14 -28.16 -29.90
N VAL A 479 -13.10 -28.94 -29.59
CA VAL A 479 -12.13 -29.72 -30.41
C VAL A 479 -10.93 -28.90 -30.90
N ALA A 480 -9.73 -29.33 -30.47
CA ALA A 480 -8.48 -29.38 -31.24
C ALA A 480 -7.54 -30.41 -30.54
N THR A 481 -7.65 -31.70 -30.88
CA THR A 481 -6.68 -32.50 -31.68
C THR A 481 -5.32 -32.74 -31.01
N VAL A 482 -5.14 -33.96 -30.50
CA VAL A 482 -3.84 -34.64 -30.33
C VAL A 482 -3.85 -35.87 -31.23
N GLU A 483 -2.75 -36.07 -31.94
CA GLU A 483 -2.50 -37.13 -32.91
C GLU A 483 -2.47 -38.54 -32.28
N THR A 484 -3.17 -39.44 -32.98
CA THR A 484 -2.98 -40.87 -33.21
C THR A 484 -1.87 -41.65 -32.50
N GLU A 485 -2.27 -42.69 -31.75
CA GLU A 485 -1.94 -44.09 -32.09
C GLU A 485 -3.01 -45.07 -31.54
N ASN A 486 -3.65 -45.81 -32.47
CA ASN A 486 -4.47 -47.02 -32.32
C ASN A 486 -3.54 -48.22 -32.05
N VAL A 487 -3.87 -49.42 -31.56
CA VAL A 487 -5.07 -50.15 -31.07
C VAL A 487 -4.52 -51.48 -30.55
N GLN A 488 -4.96 -51.95 -29.38
CA GLN A 488 -5.39 -53.35 -29.22
C GLN A 488 -6.15 -53.57 -27.91
N LEU A 489 -7.43 -53.86 -28.08
CA LEU A 489 -8.32 -54.50 -27.11
C LEU A 489 -7.95 -55.99 -26.94
N GLN A 490 -8.45 -56.57 -25.83
CA GLN A 490 -8.46 -57.99 -25.44
C GLN A 490 -7.32 -58.43 -24.51
N GLY A 491 -7.64 -58.61 -23.23
CA GLY A 491 -6.73 -59.34 -22.33
C GLY A 491 -7.10 -59.44 -20.84
N ARG A 492 -7.96 -58.60 -20.26
CA ARG A 492 -8.10 -58.59 -18.77
C ARG A 492 -9.53 -58.46 -18.21
N VAL A 493 -10.53 -58.96 -18.93
CA VAL A 493 -11.92 -59.13 -18.42
C VAL A 493 -12.25 -60.59 -18.07
N ILE A 494 -11.29 -61.53 -18.18
CA ILE A 494 -11.53 -62.96 -17.85
C ILE A 494 -10.90 -63.39 -16.51
N THR A 495 -10.15 -62.54 -15.80
CA THR A 495 -9.37 -63.00 -14.64
C THR A 495 -9.84 -62.50 -13.27
N LEU A 496 -11.00 -61.85 -13.15
CA LEU A 496 -11.54 -61.43 -11.84
C LEU A 496 -13.02 -61.77 -11.63
N GLN A 497 -13.55 -62.74 -12.41
CA GLN A 497 -14.83 -63.40 -12.11
C GLN A 497 -14.67 -64.81 -11.55
N THR A 498 -13.43 -65.30 -11.39
CA THR A 498 -13.14 -66.66 -10.89
C THR A 498 -12.91 -66.70 -9.36
N ASP A 499 -12.54 -65.59 -8.73
CA ASP A 499 -12.20 -65.58 -7.29
C ASP A 499 -13.39 -65.30 -6.35
N LYS A 500 -14.52 -64.82 -6.88
CA LYS A 500 -15.73 -64.59 -6.06
C LYS A 500 -16.42 -65.90 -5.65
N LYS A 501 -16.31 -66.96 -6.45
CA LYS A 501 -16.88 -68.29 -6.14
C LYS A 501 -16.02 -69.16 -5.20
N GLN A 502 -14.76 -68.81 -4.97
CA GLN A 502 -13.91 -69.52 -4.00
C GLN A 502 -13.93 -68.91 -2.60
N LEU A 503 -14.27 -67.63 -2.44
CA LEU A 503 -14.39 -66.98 -1.14
C LEU A 503 -15.71 -67.31 -0.40
N GLU A 504 -16.76 -67.68 -1.12
CA GLU A 504 -18.06 -68.06 -0.53
C GLU A 504 -18.07 -69.50 0.03
N ALA A 505 -17.04 -70.31 -0.23
CA ALA A 505 -16.89 -71.67 0.30
C ALA A 505 -16.04 -71.77 1.58
N SER A 506 -15.36 -70.69 2.00
CA SER A 506 -14.48 -70.67 3.20
C SER A 506 -15.07 -69.94 4.41
N VAL A 507 -16.29 -69.39 4.30
CA VAL A 507 -17.01 -68.75 5.42
C VAL A 507 -17.94 -69.75 6.16
N GLY A 508 -18.11 -70.97 5.64
CA GLY A 508 -18.87 -72.06 6.26
C GLY A 508 -18.15 -72.85 7.36
N THR A 509 -16.91 -72.47 7.72
CA THR A 509 -16.04 -73.24 8.63
C THR A 509 -15.43 -72.39 9.75
N LEU A 510 -16.12 -71.34 10.19
CA LEU A 510 -15.75 -70.55 11.39
C LEU A 510 -16.92 -70.47 12.40
N THR A 511 -17.73 -71.53 12.47
CA THR A 511 -18.85 -71.72 13.41
C THR A 511 -18.49 -72.56 14.63
N THR A 512 -17.24 -72.49 15.14
CA THR A 512 -16.85 -73.19 16.38
C THR A 512 -15.70 -72.56 17.17
N GLU A 513 -15.55 -71.22 17.18
CA GLU A 513 -14.57 -70.53 18.04
C GLU A 513 -15.13 -69.26 18.68
N ASN A 514 -16.44 -69.24 18.98
CA ASN A 514 -17.15 -68.06 19.50
C ASN A 514 -17.65 -68.24 20.94
N THR A 515 -16.83 -68.80 21.83
CA THR A 515 -17.21 -69.03 23.24
C THR A 515 -16.28 -68.38 24.27
N HIS A 516 -15.31 -67.55 23.88
CA HIS A 516 -14.40 -66.87 24.83
C HIS A 516 -14.47 -65.32 24.74
N LEU A 517 -15.30 -64.77 23.85
CA LEU A 517 -15.47 -63.30 23.72
C LEU A 517 -16.72 -62.75 24.44
N LEU A 518 -17.65 -63.62 24.87
CA LEU A 518 -18.86 -63.21 25.56
C LEU A 518 -18.63 -62.86 27.05
N GLU A 519 -17.67 -63.48 27.74
CA GLU A 519 -17.34 -63.13 29.14
C GLU A 519 -16.61 -61.78 29.27
N ARG A 520 -15.99 -61.25 28.21
CA ARG A 520 -15.37 -59.91 28.22
C ARG A 520 -16.35 -58.77 27.96
N LEU A 521 -17.58 -59.07 27.55
CA LEU A 521 -18.60 -58.05 27.26
C LEU A 521 -19.37 -57.62 28.51
N GLU A 522 -19.62 -58.53 29.46
CA GLU A 522 -20.29 -58.20 30.73
C GLU A 522 -19.42 -57.31 31.65
N ALA A 523 -18.10 -57.37 31.52
CA ALA A 523 -17.19 -56.51 32.28
C ALA A 523 -17.19 -55.04 31.80
N VAL A 524 -17.57 -54.76 30.56
CA VAL A 524 -17.58 -53.41 29.97
C VAL A 524 -18.92 -52.70 30.20
N GLU A 525 -20.00 -53.44 30.45
CA GLU A 525 -21.32 -52.84 30.73
C GLU A 525 -21.41 -52.21 32.13
N MET A 526 -20.64 -52.70 33.13
CA MET A 526 -20.59 -52.08 34.46
C MET A 526 -19.88 -50.71 34.49
N GLU A 527 -18.93 -50.46 33.59
CA GLU A 527 -18.18 -49.20 33.54
C GLU A 527 -19.01 -48.06 32.93
N ASN A 528 -20.04 -48.39 32.14
CA ASN A 528 -20.94 -47.43 31.50
C ASN A 528 -22.06 -46.89 32.42
N GLU A 529 -22.46 -47.62 33.47
CA GLU A 529 -23.45 -47.12 34.44
C GLU A 529 -22.89 -46.03 35.36
N GLN A 530 -21.60 -46.07 35.69
CA GLN A 530 -20.95 -45.02 36.48
C GLN A 530 -20.82 -43.68 35.73
N LEU A 531 -20.65 -43.73 34.40
CA LEU A 531 -20.58 -42.54 33.54
C LEU A 531 -21.95 -41.85 33.37
N ARG A 532 -23.06 -42.60 33.45
CA ARG A 532 -24.41 -42.02 33.41
C ARG A 532 -24.76 -41.23 34.67
N GLY A 533 -24.30 -41.65 35.85
CA GLY A 533 -24.50 -40.91 37.10
C GLY A 533 -23.79 -39.55 37.14
N LEU A 534 -22.63 -39.43 36.48
CA LEU A 534 -21.90 -38.17 36.31
C LEU A 534 -22.63 -37.20 35.37
N PHE A 535 -23.36 -37.71 34.38
CA PHE A 535 -24.12 -36.92 33.42
C PHE A 535 -25.39 -36.30 34.02
N ASP A 536 -26.08 -37.01 34.92
CA ASP A 536 -27.28 -36.51 35.63
C ASP A 536 -26.94 -35.45 36.70
N THR A 537 -25.70 -35.46 37.21
CA THR A 537 -25.23 -34.46 38.18
C THR A 537 -24.83 -33.14 37.50
N LEU A 538 -24.42 -33.19 36.22
CA LEU A 538 -24.08 -32.01 35.42
C LEU A 538 -25.31 -31.29 34.84
N THR A 539 -26.45 -31.97 34.72
CA THR A 539 -27.70 -31.40 34.19
C THR A 539 -28.52 -30.61 35.23
N THR A 540 -28.13 -30.61 36.51
CA THR A 540 -28.85 -29.93 37.59
C THR A 540 -28.29 -28.56 37.99
N ILE A 541 -27.18 -28.09 37.41
CA ILE A 541 -26.50 -26.84 37.85
C ILE A 541 -26.81 -25.59 37.01
N GLU A 542 -27.45 -25.69 35.84
CA GLU A 542 -27.82 -24.48 35.06
C GLU A 542 -29.33 -24.31 34.90
N THR A 543 -30.00 -23.98 36.00
CA THR A 543 -31.33 -23.33 35.97
C THR A 543 -31.29 -22.00 36.70
N THR A 544 -30.66 -21.01 36.09
CA THR A 544 -31.00 -19.60 36.32
C THR A 544 -31.25 -18.95 34.97
N THR A 545 -32.54 -18.79 34.66
CA THR A 545 -33.08 -18.07 33.51
C THR A 545 -32.67 -16.59 33.51
N PRO A 546 -32.16 -16.04 32.39
CA PRO A 546 -32.43 -14.67 32.01
C PRO A 546 -33.75 -14.62 31.22
N GLU A 547 -34.48 -13.53 31.43
CA GLU A 547 -35.78 -13.23 30.85
C GLU A 547 -35.90 -13.46 29.35
N SER A 548 -37.11 -13.83 28.94
CA SER A 548 -37.57 -13.97 27.56
C SER A 548 -37.28 -12.72 26.71
N ALA A 549 -36.20 -12.77 25.94
CA ALA A 549 -36.07 -11.99 24.72
C ALA A 549 -36.64 -12.83 23.57
N THR A 550 -37.76 -12.38 23.02
CA THR A 550 -38.35 -12.90 21.78
C THR A 550 -37.29 -12.92 20.67
N LEU A 551 -36.76 -14.10 20.36
CA LEU A 551 -35.89 -14.39 19.22
C LEU A 551 -36.71 -14.30 17.92
N ASN A 552 -36.89 -13.08 17.43
CA ASN A 552 -36.96 -12.84 16.00
C ASN A 552 -35.56 -12.38 15.55
N SER A 553 -34.60 -13.31 15.45
CA SER A 553 -33.40 -13.06 14.65
C SER A 553 -33.63 -13.64 13.25
N PRO A 554 -33.52 -12.86 12.17
CA PRO A 554 -33.47 -13.44 10.84
C PRO A 554 -32.23 -14.34 10.78
N SER A 555 -32.37 -15.57 10.25
CA SER A 555 -31.21 -16.41 9.96
C SER A 555 -30.31 -15.63 8.99
N LYS A 556 -29.15 -15.14 9.46
CA LYS A 556 -28.21 -14.42 8.59
C LYS A 556 -27.87 -15.33 7.41
N SER A 557 -28.04 -14.83 6.19
CA SER A 557 -27.66 -15.60 5.00
C SER A 557 -26.13 -15.72 4.97
N THR A 558 -25.63 -16.96 5.01
CA THR A 558 -24.20 -17.25 4.93
C THR A 558 -23.81 -17.49 3.49
N ILE A 559 -22.83 -16.74 3.02
CA ILE A 559 -22.23 -16.88 1.69
C ILE A 559 -20.75 -17.06 1.91
N GLY A 560 -20.08 -17.81 1.06
CA GLY A 560 -18.64 -17.93 1.20
C GLY A 560 -17.93 -18.26 -0.08
N TRP A 561 -16.64 -18.00 -0.04
CA TRP A 561 -15.75 -18.10 -1.16
C TRP A 561 -14.48 -18.81 -0.73
N GLN A 562 -13.99 -19.69 -1.59
CA GLN A 562 -12.68 -20.29 -1.46
C GLN A 562 -11.69 -19.50 -2.30
N LEU A 563 -10.64 -19.02 -1.64
CA LEU A 563 -9.53 -18.32 -2.26
C LEU A 563 -8.47 -19.36 -2.65
N GLN A 564 -8.21 -19.50 -3.94
CA GLN A 564 -7.25 -20.48 -4.49
C GLN A 564 -6.05 -19.75 -5.09
N GLY A 565 -4.83 -20.24 -4.82
CA GLY A 565 -3.60 -19.69 -5.38
C GLY A 565 -2.93 -18.60 -4.52
N PRO A 566 -2.04 -17.79 -5.09
CA PRO A 566 -1.27 -16.83 -4.30
C PRO A 566 -2.10 -15.58 -3.97
N ILE A 567 -1.90 -15.03 -2.78
CA ILE A 567 -2.37 -13.70 -2.40
C ILE A 567 -1.21 -12.75 -2.59
N ASN A 568 -1.06 -12.23 -3.80
CA ASN A 568 0.02 -11.34 -4.17
C ASN A 568 -0.51 -10.02 -4.72
N PHE A 569 0.39 -9.18 -5.17
CA PHE A 569 0.08 -7.91 -5.79
C PHE A 569 -0.95 -8.00 -6.93
N ALA A 570 -0.83 -9.01 -7.79
CA ALA A 570 -1.74 -9.20 -8.92
C ALA A 570 -3.15 -9.61 -8.48
N SER A 571 -3.28 -10.15 -7.26
CA SER A 571 -4.55 -10.55 -6.66
C SER A 571 -5.47 -9.37 -6.35
N MET A 572 -4.96 -8.13 -6.26
CA MET A 572 -5.75 -6.91 -5.98
C MET A 572 -7.01 -6.80 -6.86
N PHE A 573 -6.89 -7.07 -8.17
CA PHE A 573 -8.03 -6.97 -9.08
C PHE A 573 -9.12 -8.01 -8.80
N LYS A 574 -8.72 -9.22 -8.39
CA LYS A 574 -9.64 -10.31 -8.01
C LYS A 574 -10.28 -10.08 -6.65
N ILE A 575 -9.54 -9.45 -5.74
CA ILE A 575 -10.05 -9.00 -4.44
C ILE A 575 -11.11 -7.91 -4.67
N ASP A 576 -10.85 -6.93 -5.55
CA ASP A 576 -11.83 -5.90 -5.91
C ASP A 576 -13.12 -6.52 -6.48
N ASP A 577 -13.02 -7.51 -7.38
CA ASP A 577 -14.18 -8.25 -7.90
C ASP A 577 -14.96 -9.00 -6.80
N LEU A 578 -14.24 -9.70 -5.90
CA LEU A 578 -14.85 -10.41 -4.77
C LEU A 578 -15.63 -9.45 -3.89
N ILE A 579 -15.03 -8.30 -3.59
CA ILE A 579 -15.59 -7.26 -2.73
C ILE A 579 -16.80 -6.60 -3.38
N HIS A 580 -16.74 -6.31 -4.67
CA HIS A 580 -17.88 -5.75 -5.39
C HIS A 580 -19.08 -6.71 -5.39
N ARG A 581 -18.84 -8.02 -5.51
CA ARG A 581 -19.90 -9.02 -5.35
C ARG A 581 -20.52 -8.95 -3.96
N VAL A 582 -19.73 -8.79 -2.90
CA VAL A 582 -20.26 -8.64 -1.54
C VAL A 582 -21.11 -7.37 -1.41
N GLU A 583 -20.69 -6.25 -2.02
CA GLU A 583 -21.43 -4.98 -2.03
C GLU A 583 -22.76 -5.06 -2.81
N GLU A 584 -22.77 -5.74 -3.97
CA GLU A 584 -23.96 -5.89 -4.84
C GLU A 584 -25.10 -6.64 -4.15
N MET A 585 -24.81 -7.42 -3.10
CA MET A 585 -25.81 -8.23 -2.42
C MET A 585 -26.76 -7.43 -1.52
N GLY A 586 -26.50 -6.16 -1.20
CA GLY A 586 -27.36 -5.30 -0.35
C GLY A 586 -27.13 -5.43 1.17
N THR A 587 -27.91 -4.70 1.99
CA THR A 587 -27.62 -4.38 3.41
C THR A 587 -28.18 -5.34 4.47
N ASP A 588 -28.76 -6.49 4.09
CA ASP A 588 -29.27 -7.46 5.06
C ASP A 588 -28.14 -8.04 5.94
N GLU A 589 -28.45 -8.46 7.17
CA GLU A 589 -27.46 -9.09 8.06
C GLU A 589 -26.93 -10.40 7.45
N LYS A 590 -25.61 -10.46 7.22
CA LYS A 590 -24.95 -11.52 6.44
C LYS A 590 -23.67 -12.01 7.10
N VAL A 591 -23.33 -13.26 6.82
CA VAL A 591 -22.03 -13.83 7.17
C VAL A 591 -21.28 -14.17 5.89
N VAL A 592 -20.15 -13.53 5.64
CA VAL A 592 -19.24 -13.79 4.52
C VAL A 592 -18.10 -14.68 5.01
N VAL A 593 -17.99 -15.88 4.48
CA VAL A 593 -16.92 -16.83 4.83
C VAL A 593 -15.86 -16.85 3.72
N LEU A 594 -14.60 -16.63 4.07
CA LEU A 594 -13.44 -16.72 3.18
C LEU A 594 -12.62 -17.93 3.60
N ASP A 595 -12.66 -18.99 2.80
CA ASP A 595 -11.83 -20.18 3.00
C ASP A 595 -10.47 -19.98 2.33
N MET A 596 -9.41 -20.04 3.15
CA MET A 596 -8.02 -19.78 2.76
C MET A 596 -7.21 -21.06 2.56
N GLN A 597 -7.84 -22.25 2.57
CA GLN A 597 -7.14 -23.54 2.55
C GLN A 597 -6.22 -23.72 1.33
N GLU A 598 -6.68 -23.33 0.14
CA GLU A 598 -5.94 -23.49 -1.11
C GLU A 598 -5.05 -22.27 -1.45
N THR A 599 -4.74 -21.43 -0.46
CA THR A 599 -3.79 -20.33 -0.64
C THR A 599 -2.36 -20.86 -0.68
N THR A 600 -1.61 -20.53 -1.73
CA THR A 600 -0.29 -21.16 -2.00
C THR A 600 0.90 -20.31 -1.54
N SER A 601 0.77 -18.99 -1.64
CA SER A 601 1.76 -18.04 -1.14
C SER A 601 1.08 -16.73 -0.76
N VAL A 602 1.72 -15.94 0.09
CA VAL A 602 1.22 -14.65 0.57
C VAL A 602 2.32 -13.60 0.42
N GLU A 603 2.01 -12.51 -0.27
CA GLU A 603 2.85 -11.32 -0.38
C GLU A 603 2.23 -10.22 0.47
N PHE A 604 3.05 -9.37 1.09
CA PHE A 604 2.57 -8.28 1.93
C PHE A 604 1.53 -7.41 1.24
N THR A 605 1.76 -7.01 -0.01
CA THR A 605 0.85 -6.10 -0.72
C THR A 605 -0.53 -6.72 -0.97
N GLY A 606 -0.57 -8.01 -1.32
CA GLY A 606 -1.83 -8.71 -1.58
C GLY A 606 -2.65 -8.89 -0.30
N VAL A 607 -1.98 -9.22 0.81
CA VAL A 607 -2.62 -9.36 2.12
C VAL A 607 -3.13 -8.00 2.62
N GLU A 608 -2.30 -6.94 2.54
CA GLU A 608 -2.70 -5.59 2.96
C GLU A 608 -3.94 -5.09 2.20
N GLU A 609 -4.00 -5.33 0.88
CA GLU A 609 -5.19 -4.97 0.09
C GLU A 609 -6.42 -5.77 0.51
N LEU A 610 -6.28 -7.10 0.70
CA LEU A 610 -7.37 -7.94 1.19
C LEU A 610 -7.93 -7.40 2.51
N VAL A 611 -7.06 -7.11 3.47
CA VAL A 611 -7.43 -6.51 4.76
C VAL A 611 -8.19 -5.20 4.56
N ASN A 612 -7.61 -4.27 3.79
CA ASN A 612 -8.18 -2.94 3.62
C ASN A 612 -9.58 -3.00 3.01
N ARG A 613 -9.80 -3.90 2.04
CA ARG A 613 -11.12 -4.05 1.41
C ARG A 613 -12.15 -4.74 2.29
N LEU A 614 -11.75 -5.74 3.07
CA LEU A 614 -12.67 -6.37 4.02
C LEU A 614 -13.14 -5.38 5.10
N VAL A 615 -12.22 -4.54 5.60
CA VAL A 615 -12.57 -3.46 6.53
C VAL A 615 -13.50 -2.44 5.84
N GLU A 616 -13.20 -2.02 4.61
CA GLU A 616 -14.03 -1.07 3.86
C GLU A 616 -15.48 -1.58 3.70
N VAL A 617 -15.66 -2.84 3.30
CA VAL A 617 -16.98 -3.44 3.11
C VAL A 617 -17.77 -3.55 4.41
N THR A 618 -17.11 -3.94 5.50
CA THR A 618 -17.76 -4.13 6.81
C THR A 618 -18.10 -2.79 7.47
N GLU A 619 -17.30 -1.74 7.27
CA GLU A 619 -17.62 -0.37 7.70
C GLU A 619 -18.81 0.22 6.91
N GLN A 620 -18.89 -0.05 5.60
CA GLN A 620 -20.01 0.42 4.77
C GLN A 620 -21.30 -0.37 5.02
N ASN A 621 -21.19 -1.64 5.44
CA ASN A 621 -22.32 -2.53 5.70
C ASN A 621 -22.23 -3.12 7.12
N PRO A 622 -22.69 -2.40 8.16
CA PRO A 622 -22.57 -2.85 9.56
C PRO A 622 -23.26 -4.19 9.88
N GLY A 623 -24.19 -4.64 9.03
CA GLY A 623 -24.86 -5.95 9.14
C GLY A 623 -24.03 -7.12 8.63
N THR A 624 -22.93 -6.87 7.91
CA THR A 624 -22.05 -7.89 7.33
C THR A 624 -20.94 -8.27 8.29
N THR A 625 -20.85 -9.56 8.64
CA THR A 625 -19.73 -10.13 9.40
C THR A 625 -18.90 -10.98 8.46
N VAL A 626 -17.58 -10.79 8.44
CA VAL A 626 -16.67 -11.61 7.64
C VAL A 626 -16.06 -12.70 8.53
N GLN A 627 -15.70 -13.87 8.00
CA GLN A 627 -14.99 -14.91 8.72
C GLN A 627 -13.90 -15.47 7.81
N MET A 628 -12.67 -15.60 8.32
CA MET A 628 -11.57 -16.21 7.57
C MET A 628 -11.29 -17.60 8.16
N TRP A 629 -11.39 -18.64 7.33
CA TRP A 629 -11.22 -20.03 7.72
C TRP A 629 -9.94 -20.59 7.10
N ASN A 630 -9.33 -21.60 7.74
CA ASN A 630 -8.16 -22.33 7.22
C ASN A 630 -6.95 -21.43 6.87
N CYS A 631 -6.67 -20.41 7.69
CA CYS A 631 -5.53 -19.52 7.47
C CYS A 631 -4.22 -20.23 7.84
N GLN A 632 -3.31 -20.41 6.87
CA GLN A 632 -1.97 -20.92 7.13
C GLN A 632 -1.13 -19.95 7.97
N ASP A 633 -0.11 -20.44 8.69
CA ASP A 633 0.75 -19.64 9.57
C ASP A 633 1.37 -18.41 8.87
N ASN A 634 1.78 -18.57 7.62
CA ASN A 634 2.37 -17.48 6.83
C ASN A 634 1.36 -16.35 6.60
N LEU A 635 0.10 -16.71 6.29
CA LEU A 635 -1.00 -15.75 6.14
C LEU A 635 -1.35 -15.10 7.47
N LEU A 636 -1.41 -15.88 8.55
CA LEU A 636 -1.71 -15.35 9.89
C LEU A 636 -0.65 -14.34 10.35
N ASN A 637 0.63 -14.63 10.10
CA ASN A 637 1.73 -13.72 10.38
C ASN A 637 1.66 -12.45 9.51
N ALA A 638 1.32 -12.58 8.22
CA ALA A 638 1.12 -11.43 7.34
C ALA A 638 -0.07 -10.57 7.79
N LEU A 639 -1.19 -11.18 8.20
CA LEU A 639 -2.37 -10.48 8.71
C LEU A 639 -2.07 -9.68 9.98
N LYS A 640 -1.38 -10.29 10.96
CA LYS A 640 -0.94 -9.61 12.19
C LYS A 640 -0.06 -8.40 11.91
N GLN A 641 0.76 -8.47 10.86
CA GLN A 641 1.65 -7.39 10.46
C GLN A 641 0.96 -6.30 9.65
N CYS A 642 0.01 -6.65 8.78
CA CYS A 642 -0.78 -5.69 8.00
C CYS A 642 -1.85 -4.96 8.84
N ASP A 643 -2.26 -5.56 9.97
CA ASP A 643 -3.29 -5.01 10.84
C ASP A 643 -2.90 -5.04 12.33
N PRO A 644 -1.86 -4.28 12.72
CA PRO A 644 -1.35 -4.28 14.10
C PRO A 644 -2.35 -3.70 15.12
N ASN A 645 -3.39 -2.99 14.65
CA ASN A 645 -4.45 -2.43 15.49
C ASN A 645 -5.70 -3.34 15.59
N GLU A 646 -5.62 -4.56 15.04
CA GLU A 646 -6.70 -5.56 15.07
C GLU A 646 -8.05 -5.02 14.56
N ARG A 647 -8.04 -4.17 13.54
CA ARG A 647 -9.25 -3.67 12.87
C ARG A 647 -10.08 -4.83 12.32
N ILE A 648 -9.42 -5.85 11.77
CA ILE A 648 -10.02 -7.08 11.30
C ILE A 648 -10.67 -7.82 12.45
N ALA A 649 -10.05 -7.93 13.64
CA ALA A 649 -10.64 -8.69 14.75
C ALA A 649 -11.99 -8.12 15.23
N ARG A 650 -12.24 -6.82 14.98
CA ARG A 650 -13.54 -6.18 15.28
C ARG A 650 -14.68 -6.64 14.37
N PHE A 651 -14.36 -7.06 13.14
CA PHE A 651 -15.34 -7.33 12.08
C PHE A 651 -15.23 -8.72 11.45
N CYS A 652 -14.12 -9.42 11.70
CA CYS A 652 -13.76 -10.73 11.21
C CYS A 652 -13.37 -11.68 12.33
N SER A 653 -13.93 -12.89 12.35
CA SER A 653 -13.42 -13.98 13.18
C SER A 653 -12.48 -14.87 12.37
N ILE A 654 -11.25 -15.06 12.85
CA ILE A 654 -10.33 -16.08 12.32
C ILE A 654 -10.66 -17.39 13.03
N LYS A 655 -10.94 -18.45 12.26
CA LYS A 655 -11.21 -19.80 12.80
C LYS A 655 -10.23 -20.80 12.21
N ASP A 656 -9.56 -21.53 13.10
CA ASP A 656 -8.59 -22.57 12.71
C ASP A 656 -9.27 -23.83 12.17
N GLU A 657 -10.56 -24.03 12.45
CA GLU A 657 -11.33 -25.20 12.02
C GLU A 657 -12.69 -24.83 11.42
N THR A 658 -13.03 -25.46 10.31
CA THR A 658 -14.36 -25.40 9.68
C THR A 658 -15.33 -26.36 10.38
N PRO A 659 -16.60 -26.00 10.63
CA PRO A 659 -17.64 -26.96 11.02
C PRO A 659 -18.04 -27.94 9.88
N TYR A 660 -17.39 -27.88 8.72
CA TYR A 660 -17.70 -28.71 7.54
C TYR A 660 -16.43 -29.36 6.97
N HIS A 661 -16.38 -30.69 6.94
CA HIS A 661 -15.36 -31.41 6.18
C HIS A 661 -15.69 -31.38 4.68
N PHE A 662 -14.93 -30.63 3.90
CA PHE A 662 -14.82 -30.91 2.46
C PHE A 662 -13.99 -32.20 2.30
N PRO A 663 -14.40 -33.16 1.44
CA PRO A 663 -13.60 -34.34 1.17
C PRO A 663 -12.27 -33.88 0.58
N ALA A 664 -11.19 -34.08 1.33
CA ALA A 664 -9.84 -33.83 0.85
C ALA A 664 -9.65 -34.60 -0.48
N LYS A 665 -9.05 -33.94 -1.49
CA LYS A 665 -8.42 -34.69 -2.57
C LYS A 665 -7.39 -35.60 -1.91
N GLU A 666 -7.53 -36.91 -2.12
CA GLU A 666 -6.53 -37.89 -1.71
C GLU A 666 -5.18 -37.54 -2.34
N GLU A 667 -4.36 -36.77 -1.62
CA GLU A 667 -2.93 -36.71 -1.88
C GLU A 667 -2.31 -37.95 -1.24
N ALA A 668 -1.73 -38.78 -2.11
CA ALA A 668 -0.98 -39.95 -1.74
C ALA A 668 0.11 -39.58 -0.72
N LYS A 669 0.00 -40.14 0.48
CA LYS A 669 1.02 -40.07 1.52
C LYS A 669 2.30 -40.74 1.03
N ASP A 670 3.29 -39.94 0.64
CA ASP A 670 4.69 -40.37 0.72
C ASP A 670 5.29 -39.82 2.02
N VAL A 671 5.53 -40.78 2.92
CA VAL A 671 6.12 -40.59 4.23
C VAL A 671 7.61 -40.37 4.07
N HIS A 672 8.10 -39.17 4.32
CA HIS A 672 9.48 -38.98 4.81
C HIS A 672 9.56 -37.97 5.95
N LYS A 673 9.83 -38.54 7.13
CA LYS A 673 10.22 -37.90 8.40
C LYS A 673 11.45 -37.01 8.25
N VAL A 674 11.44 -35.81 8.83
CA VAL A 674 12.54 -35.24 9.66
C VAL A 674 12.01 -34.08 10.54
N PRO A 675 12.69 -33.62 11.62
CA PRO A 675 12.14 -33.65 12.97
C PRO A 675 11.83 -32.27 13.56
N TYR A 676 10.91 -32.28 14.52
CA TYR A 676 10.65 -31.19 15.46
C TYR A 676 11.92 -30.76 16.21
N TRP A 677 12.22 -29.46 16.20
CA TRP A 677 13.01 -28.78 17.23
C TRP A 677 12.20 -27.58 17.71
N TYR A 678 11.54 -27.76 18.85
CA TYR A 678 10.92 -26.71 19.64
C TYR A 678 11.74 -26.62 20.92
N ASP A 679 12.52 -25.57 21.09
CA ASP A 679 13.08 -25.17 22.39
C ASP A 679 13.11 -23.64 22.45
N SER A 680 12.17 -23.09 23.19
CA SER A 680 12.24 -21.76 23.79
C SER A 680 11.69 -21.88 25.20
N PRO A 681 12.52 -21.71 26.24
CA PRO A 681 12.01 -21.43 27.57
C PRO A 681 11.82 -19.91 27.74
N HIS A 682 10.98 -19.57 28.73
CA HIS A 682 10.72 -18.23 29.28
C HIS A 682 9.44 -17.54 28.79
N PHE A 683 8.31 -17.99 29.31
CA PHE A 683 7.38 -17.09 30.00
C PHE A 683 6.55 -17.89 31.03
N GLN A 684 6.86 -17.71 32.32
CA GLN A 684 6.00 -18.14 33.42
C GLN A 684 4.93 -17.06 33.65
N PRO A 685 3.65 -17.40 33.73
CA PRO A 685 2.70 -16.64 34.54
C PRO A 685 2.61 -17.30 35.91
N ASP A 686 2.59 -16.52 36.99
CA ASP A 686 1.76 -16.88 38.13
C ASP A 686 1.49 -15.70 39.05
N ALA A 687 0.24 -15.69 39.50
CA ALA A 687 -0.42 -14.71 40.31
C ALA A 687 0.09 -14.69 41.76
N LYS A 688 0.25 -13.47 42.30
CA LYS A 688 -0.22 -13.06 43.62
C LYS A 688 -0.30 -11.53 43.70
#